data_AF-A0A6P6X900-F1
#
_entry.id   AF-A0A6P6X900-F1
#
_cell.length_a   1.000
_cell.length_b   1.000
_cell.length_c   1.000
_cell.angle_alpha   90.00
_cell.angle_beta   90.00
_cell.angle_gamma   90.00
#
_symmetry.space_group_name_H-M   'P 1'
#
loop_
_entity.id
_entity.type
_entity.pdbx_description
1 polymer ?
#
loop_
_entity_poly.entity_id
_entity_poly.type
_entity_poly.pdbx_seq_one_letter_code
_entity_poly.pdbx_strand_id
1 'polypeptide(L)'
;MSSGKNNSLDENGVGGETDFINETEYNDFDMNENGESDELPDLLDEIRNAHESGTSSEWDSKNFDKLLNDAQRELYPGCKKYSLLRFIVSFLHIKVMNHMTNKAFDMMLEFLKDVLPEGEILPSSFYGAMKILSGIGLGYQKIDVCKFDCALFWKENEKMDKCPICKESRWKVNNGKKKKVPQKVMWYFPLKARLQRLFMSSKTAEDMRWHEEKRVKEEGIMRHPADSIAWKDFDKQYPDFAKDSRNVRLGLATDGFNPFGNMSNSYSMWPVILVPYNLPAYKFMRKEFLILSLLIPGPRAPGKELDVFLRPAIDDLKDLFHGISTYDAYSGQNFQMRAAILWTISDFPAYGYLSGWSTSGYKAFPCCLDDTASQRLRGKICFMGHRRFLNHDHRWRKQKAHFDGTIETRSKPKEFSGEQVLRHLNSLAGVFGEFGKNPVTRKKGVDKIQGNWRKKSIFFELPYWEKLSMRHCLDVMHILKNTCESLVATLLNIPDKTKDTNKARDDLLDMGIRHELHLHDDGTRKTKPPALYVMSSSERKGFCNFLSSIKFLDGYAANISKCVKDGKLMGLKTHDYHVLLQRLIPAGIRGYLCKEVNEAIFELSEFFRDLCSKTLKMDDLERLEKNAPLILCKLEKIFPPAFFDIMIHLIVHLPKEAKLGGPVHPRWMFPFERYLGSLKKYVRNRARPEGSIAEGYIANECLTFMSKYLHGIETKFTRKRRNYDYNQDKAEELVVFSLSVRPFGLVTPPTKLSQVELDVAHKFILNNCDEIEEYRIKHKEMLQRIHPENVDSRHEDQFTKWFKDHINQLHIDKSLDVSEELWALANGPIPFMTKHYSGCIVNEVRFHTKDRDDCRTTQNSGLVVEGDHKGKHIDFYGFVKAVVELTFFHAYKMAPSGKRLKRNCPPNTNLQSEQPPTSNSTLEHQSATTGDDIQINSNNSNPTQALANGRQAIGNCLS
;
A
#
# COMPACT_ATOMS: atom_id res chain seq x y z
N MET A 1 7.68 -29.95 -50.51
CA MET A 1 6.42 -29.25 -50.81
C MET A 1 5.61 -29.11 -49.52
N SER A 2 5.30 -27.85 -49.16
CA SER A 2 4.24 -27.33 -48.25
C SER A 2 4.06 -28.03 -46.88
N SER A 3 4.68 -27.62 -45.77
CA SER A 3 4.56 -26.38 -44.96
C SER A 3 3.42 -26.38 -43.92
N GLY A 4 3.74 -26.81 -42.70
CA GLY A 4 2.95 -26.59 -41.47
C GLY A 4 3.47 -25.39 -40.67
N LYS A 5 2.55 -24.60 -40.10
CA LYS A 5 2.84 -23.42 -39.26
C LYS A 5 2.57 -23.74 -37.79
N ASN A 6 3.60 -23.58 -36.98
CA ASN A 6 3.59 -23.62 -35.52
C ASN A 6 3.05 -22.30 -34.93
N ASN A 7 2.04 -22.38 -34.05
CA ASN A 7 1.66 -21.32 -33.13
C ASN A 7 2.28 -21.60 -31.75
N SER A 8 3.04 -20.64 -31.24
CA SER A 8 3.62 -20.66 -29.89
C SER A 8 2.56 -20.32 -28.83
N LEU A 9 2.50 -21.16 -27.81
CA LEU A 9 1.60 -21.11 -26.66
C LEU A 9 1.99 -19.98 -25.68
N ASP A 10 1.02 -19.12 -25.38
CA ASP A 10 1.01 -18.21 -24.24
C ASP A 10 0.63 -19.01 -22.97
N GLU A 11 1.55 -19.13 -22.02
CA GLU A 11 1.27 -19.71 -20.70
C GLU A 11 0.75 -18.61 -19.74
N ASN A 12 -0.56 -18.40 -19.72
CA ASN A 12 -1.27 -17.71 -18.62
C ASN A 12 -2.16 -18.74 -17.92
N GLY A 13 -1.73 -19.21 -16.75
CA GLY A 13 -2.49 -20.12 -15.90
C GLY A 13 -3.70 -19.43 -15.27
N VAL A 14 -4.88 -19.69 -15.82
CA VAL A 14 -6.18 -19.23 -15.32
C VAL A 14 -6.63 -20.13 -14.16
N GLY A 15 -6.76 -19.55 -12.97
CA GLY A 15 -7.39 -20.17 -11.80
C GLY A 15 -8.56 -19.31 -11.34
N GLY A 16 -9.75 -19.91 -11.27
CA GLY A 16 -11.01 -19.22 -11.05
C GLY A 16 -11.14 -18.54 -9.68
N GLU A 17 -11.51 -17.26 -9.70
CA GLU A 17 -12.01 -16.47 -8.58
C GLU A 17 -13.54 -16.51 -8.59
N THR A 18 -14.15 -17.08 -7.54
CA THR A 18 -15.56 -16.89 -7.21
C THR A 18 -15.65 -15.83 -6.13
N ASP A 19 -16.14 -14.64 -6.49
CA ASP A 19 -16.41 -13.53 -5.57
C ASP A 19 -17.60 -13.86 -4.66
N PHE A 20 -17.32 -14.28 -3.43
CA PHE A 20 -18.30 -14.21 -2.34
C PHE A 20 -18.06 -12.93 -1.55
N ILE A 21 -18.89 -11.92 -1.86
CA ILE A 21 -18.99 -10.66 -1.13
C ILE A 21 -19.68 -10.96 0.21
N ASN A 22 -18.93 -10.87 1.31
CA ASN A 22 -19.50 -10.70 2.65
C ASN A 22 -19.18 -9.28 3.10
N GLU A 23 -20.04 -8.34 2.73
CA GLU A 23 -20.17 -7.03 3.39
C GLU A 23 -21.40 -7.11 4.29
N THR A 24 -21.18 -7.34 5.58
CA THR A 24 -22.15 -7.00 6.63
C THR A 24 -21.54 -5.90 7.48
N GLU A 25 -21.64 -4.66 6.99
CA GLU A 25 -21.46 -3.45 7.80
C GLU A 25 -22.82 -3.13 8.46
N TYR A 26 -22.92 -3.36 9.77
CA TYR A 26 -23.97 -2.78 10.60
C TYR A 26 -23.59 -1.32 10.86
N ASN A 27 -24.43 -0.39 10.42
CA ASN A 27 -24.35 1.03 10.74
C ASN A 27 -25.25 1.30 11.95
N ASP A 28 -24.66 1.71 13.08
CA ASP A 28 -25.39 2.47 14.10
C ASP A 28 -25.21 3.96 13.80
N PHE A 29 -26.33 4.64 13.57
CA PHE A 29 -26.42 6.08 13.35
C PHE A 29 -26.44 6.79 14.71
N ASP A 30 -25.56 7.77 14.87
CA ASP A 30 -25.73 8.82 15.88
C ASP A 30 -25.38 10.16 15.21
N MET A 31 -26.41 10.94 14.91
CA MET A 31 -26.32 12.27 14.31
C MET A 31 -26.25 13.29 15.45
N ASN A 32 -25.05 13.67 15.88
CA ASN A 32 -24.89 14.86 16.71
C ASN A 32 -24.97 16.10 15.81
N GLU A 33 -26.06 16.86 15.97
CA GLU A 33 -26.22 18.21 15.45
C GLU A 33 -25.38 19.19 16.30
N ASN A 34 -24.16 19.51 15.85
CA ASN A 34 -23.53 20.77 16.23
C ASN A 34 -23.43 21.62 14.96
N GLY A 35 -23.98 22.83 15.06
CA GLY A 35 -24.02 23.81 13.97
C GLY A 35 -22.64 24.38 13.67
N GLU A 36 -21.88 23.71 12.83
CA GLU A 36 -20.72 24.30 12.14
C GLU A 36 -21.20 25.11 10.93
N SER A 37 -20.66 26.32 10.77
CA SER A 37 -20.98 27.24 9.68
C SER A 37 -20.53 26.70 8.32
N ASP A 38 -21.30 26.98 7.28
CA ASP A 38 -21.07 26.55 5.89
C ASP A 38 -19.76 27.15 5.31
N GLU A 39 -18.76 26.32 4.97
CA GLU A 39 -17.51 26.72 4.26
C GLU A 39 -17.66 26.62 2.72
N LEU A 40 -18.83 26.21 2.19
CA LEU A 40 -19.06 26.21 0.74
C LEU A 40 -18.96 27.61 0.10
N PRO A 41 -19.38 28.71 0.77
CA PRO A 41 -19.08 30.08 0.33
C PRO A 41 -17.57 30.35 0.19
N ASP A 42 -16.74 29.87 1.13
CA ASP A 42 -15.28 30.06 1.09
C ASP A 42 -14.67 29.36 -0.13
N LEU A 43 -15.17 28.17 -0.50
CA LEU A 43 -14.77 27.51 -1.75
C LEU A 43 -15.09 28.37 -2.98
N LEU A 44 -16.27 28.97 -3.01
CA LEU A 44 -16.70 29.78 -4.16
C LEU A 44 -15.86 31.05 -4.26
N ASP A 45 -15.47 31.64 -3.13
CA ASP A 45 -14.51 32.75 -3.08
C ASP A 45 -13.11 32.30 -3.50
N GLU A 46 -12.61 31.15 -3.05
CA GLU A 46 -11.33 30.56 -3.49
C GLU A 46 -11.33 30.32 -5.02
N ILE A 47 -12.41 29.76 -5.58
CA ILE A 47 -12.54 29.55 -7.02
C ILE A 47 -12.68 30.90 -7.75
N ARG A 48 -13.44 31.86 -7.21
CA ARG A 48 -13.58 33.19 -7.82
C ARG A 48 -12.24 33.90 -7.91
N ASN A 49 -11.45 33.88 -6.84
CA ASN A 49 -10.11 34.47 -6.81
C ASN A 49 -9.19 33.77 -7.82
N ALA A 50 -9.24 32.44 -7.90
CA ALA A 50 -8.50 31.70 -8.92
C ALA A 50 -8.93 32.10 -10.35
N HIS A 51 -10.23 32.29 -10.57
CA HIS A 51 -10.80 32.68 -11.86
C HIS A 51 -10.39 34.11 -12.27
N GLU A 52 -10.56 35.10 -11.37
CA GLU A 52 -10.19 36.50 -11.58
C GLU A 52 -8.68 36.68 -11.82
N SER A 53 -7.87 35.79 -11.25
CA SER A 53 -6.42 35.78 -11.42
C SER A 53 -5.92 35.26 -12.78
N GLY A 54 -6.83 34.94 -13.71
CA GLY A 54 -6.52 34.64 -15.12
C GLY A 54 -6.14 33.19 -15.42
N THR A 55 -6.51 32.23 -14.56
CA THR A 55 -6.17 30.81 -14.73
C THR A 55 -7.16 30.01 -15.58
N SER A 56 -8.27 30.61 -16.04
CA SER A 56 -9.36 29.95 -16.76
C SER A 56 -9.37 30.28 -18.27
N SER A 57 -9.86 29.36 -19.10
CA SER A 57 -10.12 29.66 -20.52
C SER A 57 -11.41 30.48 -20.68
N GLU A 58 -11.59 31.22 -21.78
CA GLU A 58 -12.84 31.98 -22.05
C GLU A 58 -14.12 31.13 -21.96
N TRP A 59 -14.02 29.81 -22.20
CA TRP A 59 -15.14 28.86 -22.06
C TRP A 59 -15.46 28.51 -20.60
N ASP A 60 -14.47 28.55 -19.72
CA ASP A 60 -14.64 28.31 -18.28
C ASP A 60 -15.36 29.49 -17.60
N SER A 61 -15.13 30.73 -18.06
CA SER A 61 -15.71 31.94 -17.44
C SER A 61 -17.23 31.98 -17.47
N LYS A 62 -17.88 31.74 -18.61
CA LYS A 62 -19.35 31.75 -18.69
C LYS A 62 -20.03 30.64 -17.88
N ASN A 63 -19.39 29.48 -17.77
CA ASN A 63 -19.93 28.37 -17.00
C ASN A 63 -19.67 28.55 -15.50
N PHE A 64 -18.58 29.22 -15.13
CA PHE A 64 -18.24 29.56 -13.76
C PHE A 64 -19.17 30.64 -13.18
N ASP A 65 -19.44 31.72 -13.93
CA ASP A 65 -20.38 32.76 -13.50
C ASP A 65 -21.78 32.18 -13.23
N LYS A 66 -22.21 31.23 -14.06
CA LYS A 66 -23.45 30.49 -13.86
C LYS A 66 -23.42 29.64 -12.60
N LEU A 67 -22.32 28.94 -12.33
CA LEU A 67 -22.13 28.13 -11.13
C LEU A 67 -22.19 29.01 -9.87
N LEU A 68 -21.56 30.19 -9.89
CA LEU A 68 -21.57 31.15 -8.79
C LEU A 68 -22.98 31.67 -8.51
N ASN A 69 -23.73 31.98 -9.57
CA ASN A 69 -25.15 32.35 -9.46
C ASN A 69 -26.00 31.22 -8.87
N ASP A 70 -25.82 29.97 -9.34
CA ASP A 70 -26.55 28.80 -8.82
C ASP A 70 -26.17 28.48 -7.35
N ALA A 71 -24.99 28.93 -6.91
CA ALA A 71 -24.55 28.77 -5.53
C ALA A 71 -25.16 29.77 -4.55
N GLN A 72 -25.46 30.99 -5.02
CA GLN A 72 -26.09 32.04 -4.24
C GLN A 72 -27.63 31.94 -4.26
N ARG A 73 -28.19 31.21 -5.23
CA ARG A 73 -29.63 31.08 -5.43
C ARG A 73 -30.26 30.11 -4.43
N GLU A 74 -31.24 30.60 -3.68
CA GLU A 74 -32.04 29.81 -2.75
C GLU A 74 -32.72 28.64 -3.47
N LEU A 75 -32.80 27.47 -2.82
CA LEU A 75 -33.40 26.26 -3.40
C LEU A 75 -34.89 26.43 -3.76
N TYR A 76 -35.59 27.24 -2.99
CA TYR A 76 -36.95 27.73 -3.19
C TYR A 76 -37.09 29.05 -2.41
N PRO A 77 -38.06 29.92 -2.73
CA PRO A 77 -38.20 31.21 -2.05
C PRO A 77 -38.27 31.08 -0.52
N GLY A 78 -37.35 31.75 0.19
CA GLY A 78 -37.27 31.73 1.65
C GLY A 78 -36.41 30.61 2.23
N CYS A 79 -35.75 29.79 1.40
CA CYS A 79 -34.88 28.71 1.86
C CYS A 79 -33.51 29.23 2.33
N LYS A 80 -33.41 29.55 3.63
CA LYS A 80 -32.15 30.05 4.23
C LYS A 80 -31.09 28.96 4.49
N LYS A 81 -31.50 27.69 4.54
CA LYS A 81 -30.60 26.57 4.94
C LYS A 81 -29.85 25.95 3.75
N TYR A 82 -30.43 25.97 2.55
CA TYR A 82 -29.84 25.34 1.36
C TYR A 82 -29.96 26.24 0.12
N SER A 83 -28.84 26.50 -0.53
CA SER A 83 -28.81 26.93 -1.92
C SER A 83 -29.00 25.74 -2.88
N LEU A 84 -29.33 26.02 -4.14
CA LEU A 84 -29.44 25.00 -5.18
C LEU A 84 -28.16 24.17 -5.29
N LEU A 85 -26.98 24.83 -5.35
CA LEU A 85 -25.71 24.12 -5.45
C LEU A 85 -25.45 23.23 -4.23
N ARG A 86 -25.66 23.74 -3.00
CA ARG A 86 -25.42 22.96 -1.78
C ARG A 86 -26.30 21.71 -1.75
N PHE A 87 -27.57 21.85 -2.12
CA PHE A 87 -28.50 20.72 -2.16
C PHE A 87 -28.03 19.66 -3.19
N ILE A 88 -27.69 20.10 -4.40
CA ILE A 88 -27.29 19.20 -5.48
C ILE A 88 -25.98 18.49 -5.19
N VAL A 89 -24.98 19.20 -4.67
CA VAL A 89 -23.71 18.60 -4.25
C VAL A 89 -23.95 17.57 -3.14
N SER A 90 -24.73 17.90 -2.12
CA SER A 90 -25.04 16.97 -1.02
C SER A 90 -25.77 15.72 -1.52
N PHE A 91 -26.76 15.89 -2.38
CA PHE A 91 -27.55 14.77 -2.90
C PHE A 91 -26.75 13.87 -3.86
N LEU A 92 -25.94 14.48 -4.73
CA LEU A 92 -25.01 13.74 -5.60
C LEU A 92 -23.94 13.02 -4.78
N HIS A 93 -23.48 13.60 -3.69
CA HIS A 93 -22.56 12.96 -2.76
C HIS A 93 -23.17 11.70 -2.14
N ILE A 94 -24.42 11.77 -1.67
CA ILE A 94 -25.19 10.59 -1.22
C ILE A 94 -25.28 9.54 -2.33
N LYS A 95 -25.59 9.94 -3.57
CA LYS A 95 -25.66 9.03 -4.72
C LYS A 95 -24.35 8.28 -4.93
N VAL A 96 -23.22 9.00 -4.93
CA VAL A 96 -21.90 8.41 -5.20
C VAL A 96 -21.42 7.53 -4.06
N MET A 97 -21.61 7.97 -2.80
CA MET A 97 -21.25 7.19 -1.62
C MET A 97 -22.02 5.88 -1.52
N ASN A 98 -23.31 5.90 -1.87
CA ASN A 98 -24.20 4.74 -1.77
C ASN A 98 -24.40 3.99 -3.10
N HIS A 99 -23.62 4.30 -4.13
CA HIS A 99 -23.67 3.64 -5.44
C HIS A 99 -25.07 3.59 -6.09
N MET A 100 -25.90 4.59 -5.81
CA MET A 100 -27.28 4.67 -6.26
C MET A 100 -27.37 4.78 -7.80
N THR A 101 -28.37 4.13 -8.40
CA THR A 101 -28.58 4.14 -9.86
C THR A 101 -29.03 5.53 -10.34
N ASN A 102 -28.84 5.84 -11.63
CA ASN A 102 -29.35 7.11 -12.18
C ASN A 102 -30.87 7.16 -12.11
N LYS A 103 -31.55 6.05 -12.44
CA LYS A 103 -33.01 5.94 -12.32
C LYS A 103 -33.51 6.24 -10.90
N ALA A 104 -32.90 5.64 -9.88
CA ALA A 104 -33.30 5.90 -8.50
C ALA A 104 -33.06 7.37 -8.10
N PHE A 105 -31.97 7.96 -8.56
CA PHE A 105 -31.67 9.38 -8.31
C PHE A 105 -32.68 10.31 -8.99
N ASP A 106 -33.01 10.03 -10.26
CA ASP A 106 -33.99 10.80 -11.03
C ASP A 106 -35.38 10.72 -10.37
N MET A 107 -35.83 9.52 -10.00
CA MET A 107 -37.11 9.32 -9.31
C MET A 107 -37.19 10.07 -7.97
N MET A 108 -36.10 10.13 -7.21
CA MET A 108 -36.10 10.90 -5.97
C MET A 108 -36.04 12.40 -6.20
N LEU A 109 -35.34 12.88 -7.24
CA LEU A 109 -35.40 14.30 -7.60
C LEU A 109 -36.84 14.69 -7.97
N GLU A 110 -37.53 13.87 -8.76
CA GLU A 110 -38.95 14.08 -9.09
C GLU A 110 -39.81 14.10 -7.82
N PHE A 111 -39.67 13.12 -6.93
CA PHE A 111 -40.38 13.13 -5.65
C PHE A 111 -40.07 14.35 -4.78
N LEU A 112 -38.82 14.78 -4.70
CA LEU A 112 -38.41 15.95 -3.91
C LEU A 112 -39.02 17.24 -4.49
N LYS A 113 -39.12 17.36 -5.82
CA LYS A 113 -39.80 18.48 -6.47
C LYS A 113 -41.27 18.55 -6.08
N ASP A 114 -41.95 17.40 -6.04
CA ASP A 114 -43.37 17.32 -5.70
C ASP A 114 -43.66 17.67 -4.22
N VAL A 115 -42.68 17.46 -3.33
CA VAL A 115 -42.83 17.69 -1.89
C VAL A 115 -42.33 19.08 -1.46
N LEU A 116 -41.42 19.70 -2.22
CA LEU A 116 -40.89 21.02 -1.89
C LEU A 116 -41.90 22.15 -2.20
N PRO A 117 -41.78 23.31 -1.52
CA PRO A 117 -42.67 24.45 -1.76
C PRO A 117 -42.68 24.93 -3.21
N GLU A 118 -43.79 25.55 -3.60
CA GLU A 118 -43.96 26.13 -4.93
C GLU A 118 -42.87 27.19 -5.20
N GLY A 119 -42.27 27.15 -6.40
CA GLY A 119 -41.10 27.97 -6.75
C GLY A 119 -39.75 27.27 -6.60
N GLU A 120 -39.71 25.96 -6.34
CA GLU A 120 -38.49 25.15 -6.37
C GLU A 120 -37.80 25.15 -7.74
N ILE A 121 -36.48 24.96 -7.75
CA ILE A 121 -35.63 25.11 -8.95
C ILE A 121 -34.69 23.92 -9.19
N LEU A 122 -35.00 22.76 -8.60
CA LEU A 122 -34.23 21.54 -8.77
C LEU A 122 -34.17 21.10 -10.25
N PRO A 123 -33.09 20.40 -10.64
CA PRO A 123 -33.09 19.62 -11.87
C PRO A 123 -33.99 18.38 -11.71
N SER A 124 -34.56 17.89 -12.81
CA SER A 124 -35.37 16.67 -12.85
C SER A 124 -34.57 15.39 -13.12
N SER A 125 -33.24 15.49 -13.24
CA SER A 125 -32.40 14.33 -13.55
C SER A 125 -30.96 14.50 -13.09
N PHE A 126 -30.27 13.37 -12.98
CA PHE A 126 -28.82 13.28 -12.78
C PHE A 126 -28.05 14.07 -13.83
N TYR A 127 -28.49 14.03 -15.09
CA TYR A 127 -27.87 14.83 -16.15
C TYR A 127 -28.03 16.33 -15.89
N GLY A 128 -29.22 16.78 -15.48
CA GLY A 128 -29.46 18.17 -15.08
C GLY A 128 -28.58 18.59 -13.90
N ALA A 129 -28.47 17.74 -12.88
CA ALA A 129 -27.62 17.96 -11.71
C ALA A 129 -26.12 18.06 -12.08
N MET A 130 -25.62 17.15 -12.92
CA MET A 130 -24.24 17.19 -13.42
C MET A 130 -23.97 18.39 -14.32
N LYS A 131 -24.98 18.88 -15.05
CA LYS A 131 -24.86 20.09 -15.87
C LYS A 131 -24.64 21.33 -15.02
N ILE A 132 -25.24 21.41 -13.83
CA ILE A 132 -24.95 22.47 -12.86
C ILE A 132 -23.47 22.40 -12.44
N LEU A 133 -22.97 21.20 -12.12
CA LEU A 133 -21.56 20.99 -11.73
C LEU A 133 -20.54 21.12 -12.88
N SER A 134 -20.99 21.20 -14.13
CA SER A 134 -20.08 21.27 -15.29
C SER A 134 -19.24 22.55 -15.34
N GLY A 135 -19.64 23.60 -14.61
CA GLY A 135 -18.88 24.84 -14.47
C GLY A 135 -17.62 24.77 -13.61
N ILE A 136 -17.32 23.62 -12.98
CA ILE A 136 -16.12 23.43 -12.13
C ILE A 136 -14.87 23.07 -12.98
N GLY A 137 -14.98 23.00 -14.32
CA GLY A 137 -13.83 22.76 -15.22
C GLY A 137 -13.29 21.32 -15.21
N LEU A 138 -14.06 20.36 -14.71
CA LEU A 138 -13.64 18.95 -14.54
C LEU A 138 -14.12 18.05 -15.66
N GLY A 139 -14.23 18.59 -16.87
CA GLY A 139 -14.63 17.83 -18.03
C GLY A 139 -13.61 16.79 -18.47
N TYR A 140 -13.97 16.13 -19.56
CA TYR A 140 -13.08 15.30 -20.34
C TYR A 140 -13.32 15.60 -21.83
N GLN A 141 -12.31 15.34 -22.65
CA GLN A 141 -12.36 15.46 -24.09
C GLN A 141 -12.41 14.07 -24.73
N LYS A 142 -13.27 13.90 -25.74
CA LYS A 142 -13.32 12.68 -26.55
C LYS A 142 -12.41 12.87 -27.74
N ILE A 143 -11.41 12.01 -27.88
CA ILE A 143 -10.47 12.05 -29.00
C ILE A 143 -10.73 10.83 -29.87
N ASP A 144 -11.00 11.06 -31.15
CA ASP A 144 -11.20 9.98 -32.11
C ASP A 144 -9.86 9.33 -32.44
N VAL A 145 -9.88 8.01 -32.58
CA VAL A 145 -8.69 7.18 -32.78
C VAL A 145 -8.85 6.39 -34.06
N CYS A 146 -7.77 6.24 -34.82
CA CYS A 146 -7.73 5.26 -35.90
C CYS A 146 -8.05 3.85 -35.37
N LYS A 147 -8.90 3.09 -36.07
CA LYS A 147 -9.25 1.70 -35.68
C LYS A 147 -8.04 0.77 -35.52
N PHE A 148 -6.93 1.09 -36.19
CA PHE A 148 -5.68 0.34 -36.11
C PHE A 148 -4.64 1.00 -35.20
N ASP A 149 -5.02 1.96 -34.37
CA ASP A 149 -4.13 2.61 -33.39
C ASP A 149 -2.93 3.33 -34.03
N CYS A 150 -3.01 3.72 -35.30
CA CYS A 150 -1.92 4.39 -36.00
C CYS A 150 -1.72 5.84 -35.52
N ALA A 151 -2.83 6.57 -35.32
CA ALA A 151 -2.83 7.99 -35.02
C ALA A 151 -4.11 8.40 -34.27
N LEU A 152 -4.01 9.52 -33.54
CA LEU A 152 -5.14 10.25 -32.98
C LEU A 152 -5.61 11.31 -33.98
N PHE A 153 -6.93 11.51 -34.09
CA PHE A 153 -7.50 12.67 -34.77
C PHE A 153 -7.51 13.85 -33.80
N TRP A 154 -6.31 14.33 -33.48
CA TRP A 154 -6.00 15.34 -32.47
C TRP A 154 -5.14 16.44 -33.10
N LYS A 155 -5.35 17.70 -32.68
CA LYS A 155 -4.65 18.90 -33.18
C LYS A 155 -4.59 18.94 -34.70
N GLU A 156 -3.41 18.81 -35.31
CA GLU A 156 -3.19 18.85 -36.76
C GLU A 156 -4.03 17.83 -37.55
N ASN A 157 -4.43 16.72 -36.91
CA ASN A 157 -5.23 15.66 -37.52
C ASN A 157 -6.74 15.78 -37.21
N GLU A 158 -7.17 16.77 -36.42
CA GLU A 158 -8.55 16.87 -35.92
C GLU A 158 -9.59 16.98 -37.05
N LYS A 159 -9.26 17.70 -38.13
CA LYS A 159 -10.17 17.92 -39.27
C LYS A 159 -10.12 16.80 -40.31
N MET A 160 -9.28 15.79 -40.13
CA MET A 160 -9.13 14.71 -41.12
C MET A 160 -10.27 13.69 -41.02
N ASP A 161 -10.78 13.27 -42.18
CA ASP A 161 -11.78 12.20 -42.31
C ASP A 161 -11.13 10.80 -42.47
N LYS A 162 -9.83 10.74 -42.77
CA LYS A 162 -9.04 9.51 -42.95
C LYS A 162 -7.74 9.57 -42.15
N CYS A 163 -7.30 8.42 -41.66
CA CYS A 163 -6.04 8.30 -40.92
C CYS A 163 -4.85 8.74 -41.78
N PRO A 164 -3.94 9.60 -41.28
CA PRO A 164 -2.79 10.08 -42.06
C PRO A 164 -1.83 8.95 -42.45
N ILE A 165 -1.75 7.89 -41.64
CA ILE A 165 -0.83 6.75 -41.84
C ILE A 165 -1.47 5.66 -42.71
N CYS A 166 -2.52 5.01 -42.23
CA CYS A 166 -3.09 3.83 -42.91
C CYS A 166 -4.24 4.15 -43.88
N LYS A 167 -4.63 5.43 -44.01
CA LYS A 167 -5.71 5.93 -44.87
C LYS A 167 -7.12 5.37 -44.57
N GLU A 168 -7.26 4.57 -43.52
CA GLU A 168 -8.55 4.06 -43.03
C GLU A 168 -9.49 5.21 -42.63
N SER A 169 -10.78 5.04 -42.87
CA SER A 169 -11.81 6.02 -42.50
C SER A 169 -11.87 6.23 -40.98
N ARG A 170 -11.98 7.49 -40.55
CA ARG A 170 -12.32 7.87 -39.17
C ARG A 170 -13.69 7.33 -38.75
N TRP A 171 -14.61 7.21 -39.70
CA TRP A 171 -16.02 6.96 -39.48
C TRP A 171 -16.41 5.50 -39.75
N LYS A 172 -17.41 5.01 -39.01
CA LYS A 172 -18.08 3.73 -39.29
C LYS A 172 -18.97 3.85 -40.53
N VAL A 173 -19.05 2.77 -41.32
CA VAL A 173 -19.95 2.70 -42.49
C VAL A 173 -21.38 2.53 -41.97
N ASN A 174 -22.26 3.50 -42.26
CA ASN A 174 -23.66 3.48 -41.84
C ASN A 174 -24.57 3.44 -43.07
N ASN A 175 -25.32 2.35 -43.24
CA ASN A 175 -26.35 2.19 -44.28
C ASN A 175 -27.54 3.15 -44.02
N GLY A 176 -27.45 4.41 -44.47
CA GLY A 176 -28.58 5.34 -44.57
C GLY A 176 -28.82 6.31 -43.39
N LYS A 177 -28.00 6.33 -42.33
CA LYS A 177 -28.11 7.35 -41.25
C LYS A 177 -27.08 8.47 -41.44
N LYS A 178 -27.53 9.74 -41.48
CA LYS A 178 -26.68 10.94 -41.67
C LYS A 178 -25.65 11.20 -40.56
N LYS A 179 -25.72 10.52 -39.40
CA LYS A 179 -24.84 10.78 -38.25
C LYS A 179 -23.49 10.06 -38.41
N LYS A 180 -22.41 10.84 -38.58
CA LYS A 180 -21.02 10.36 -38.56
C LYS A 180 -20.69 9.82 -37.15
N VAL A 181 -20.25 8.57 -37.06
CA VAL A 181 -19.87 7.92 -35.79
C VAL A 181 -18.42 7.44 -35.90
N PRO A 182 -17.52 7.85 -34.99
CA PRO A 182 -16.13 7.45 -35.05
C PRO A 182 -15.95 5.95 -34.82
N GLN A 183 -14.92 5.36 -35.42
CA GLN A 183 -14.64 3.93 -35.28
C GLN A 183 -14.16 3.57 -33.87
N LYS A 184 -13.31 4.41 -33.27
CA LYS A 184 -12.73 4.25 -31.93
C LYS A 184 -12.57 5.63 -31.27
N VAL A 185 -12.77 5.71 -29.97
CA VAL A 185 -12.72 6.96 -29.18
C VAL A 185 -11.97 6.69 -27.89
N MET A 186 -11.04 7.56 -27.52
CA MET A 186 -10.43 7.59 -26.18
C MET A 186 -10.93 8.80 -25.41
N TRP A 187 -10.84 8.73 -24.08
CA TRP A 187 -11.18 9.83 -23.19
C TRP A 187 -9.89 10.42 -22.63
N TYR A 188 -9.75 11.72 -22.79
CA TYR A 188 -8.65 12.49 -22.25
C TYR A 188 -9.17 13.44 -21.19
N PHE A 189 -8.57 13.35 -20.02
CA PHE A 189 -8.84 14.15 -18.85
C PHE A 189 -7.66 15.13 -18.71
N PRO A 190 -7.85 16.42 -19.05
CA PRO A 190 -6.77 17.40 -19.06
C PRO A 190 -6.02 17.44 -17.73
N LEU A 191 -4.68 17.34 -17.79
CA LEU A 191 -3.85 17.22 -16.61
C LEU A 191 -3.66 18.59 -15.93
N LYS A 192 -3.45 19.64 -16.73
CA LYS A 192 -3.21 21.01 -16.24
C LYS A 192 -4.26 21.47 -15.23
N ALA A 193 -5.54 21.40 -15.63
CA ALA A 193 -6.68 21.79 -14.79
C ALA A 193 -6.75 20.99 -13.48
N ARG A 194 -6.44 19.69 -13.54
CA ARG A 194 -6.46 18.80 -12.36
C ARG A 194 -5.33 19.10 -11.38
N LEU A 195 -4.15 19.50 -11.88
CA LEU A 195 -3.03 19.93 -11.05
C LEU A 195 -3.27 21.30 -10.43
N GLN A 196 -3.76 22.28 -11.20
CA GLN A 196 -4.13 23.61 -10.69
C GLN A 196 -5.14 23.50 -9.54
N ARG A 197 -6.08 22.56 -9.64
CA ARG A 197 -7.07 22.29 -8.60
C ARG A 197 -6.50 21.82 -7.27
N LEU A 198 -5.33 21.18 -7.25
CA LEU A 198 -4.66 20.82 -5.99
C LEU A 198 -4.27 22.07 -5.19
N PHE A 199 -4.09 23.22 -5.87
CA PHE A 199 -3.75 24.51 -5.27
C PHE A 199 -4.96 25.42 -5.03
N MET A 200 -6.14 25.07 -5.56
CA MET A 200 -7.37 25.85 -5.35
C MET A 200 -7.97 25.71 -3.95
N SER A 201 -7.55 24.72 -3.17
CA SER A 201 -8.00 24.51 -1.80
C SER A 201 -6.85 24.80 -0.85
N SER A 202 -7.00 25.79 0.03
CA SER A 202 -5.97 26.17 1.01
C SER A 202 -5.41 24.97 1.78
N LYS A 203 -6.29 24.08 2.27
CA LYS A 203 -5.92 22.82 2.97
C LYS A 203 -5.08 21.87 2.09
N THR A 204 -5.40 21.76 0.80
CA THR A 204 -4.68 20.85 -0.12
C THR A 204 -3.39 21.46 -0.63
N ALA A 205 -3.39 22.76 -0.90
CA ALA A 205 -2.23 23.52 -1.31
C ALA A 205 -1.14 23.49 -0.24
N GLU A 206 -1.52 23.53 1.05
CA GLU A 206 -0.60 23.30 2.16
C GLU A 206 0.04 21.90 2.12
N ASP A 207 -0.76 20.84 1.91
CA ASP A 207 -0.22 19.49 1.78
C ASP A 207 0.75 19.36 0.60
N MET A 208 0.58 20.12 -0.49
CA MET A 208 1.45 20.07 -1.67
C MET A 208 2.87 20.60 -1.40
N ARG A 209 3.10 21.30 -0.29
CA ARG A 209 4.44 21.74 0.14
C ARG A 209 5.02 20.89 1.27
N TRP A 210 4.24 19.92 1.77
CA TRP A 210 4.61 19.08 2.91
C TRP A 210 5.97 18.39 2.74
N HIS A 211 6.27 17.90 1.53
CA HIS A 211 7.52 17.19 1.25
C HIS A 211 8.79 18.02 1.50
N GLU A 212 8.68 19.34 1.53
CA GLU A 212 9.80 20.25 1.80
C GLU A 212 9.66 20.92 3.17
N GLU A 213 8.46 21.41 3.51
CA GLU A 213 8.23 22.23 4.70
C GLU A 213 8.04 21.42 5.99
N LYS A 214 7.44 20.23 5.91
CA LYS A 214 7.00 19.44 7.09
C LYS A 214 7.66 18.06 7.18
N ARG A 215 8.26 17.55 6.10
CA ARG A 215 8.97 16.27 6.09
C ARG A 215 10.21 16.34 6.97
N VAL A 216 10.38 15.36 7.85
CA VAL A 216 11.60 15.18 8.64
C VAL A 216 12.74 14.70 7.73
N LYS A 217 13.75 15.55 7.55
CA LYS A 217 14.98 15.24 6.79
C LYS A 217 16.00 14.62 7.73
N GLU A 218 16.33 13.36 7.52
CA GLU A 218 17.30 12.63 8.34
C GLU A 218 18.29 11.90 7.40
N GLU A 219 19.58 12.15 7.61
CA GLU A 219 20.63 11.56 6.76
C GLU A 219 20.61 10.03 6.84
N GLY A 220 20.78 9.39 5.69
CA GLY A 220 20.74 7.93 5.58
C GLY A 220 19.37 7.27 5.81
N ILE A 221 18.29 8.00 6.09
CA ILE A 221 16.94 7.44 6.30
C ILE A 221 15.95 7.92 5.23
N MET A 222 15.21 6.98 4.65
CA MET A 222 14.20 7.25 3.63
C MET A 222 12.80 6.78 4.07
N ARG A 223 11.84 7.71 4.08
CA ARG A 223 10.43 7.52 4.45
C ARG A 223 9.47 8.00 3.36
N HIS A 224 9.98 8.75 2.39
CA HIS A 224 9.22 9.39 1.33
C HIS A 224 10.03 9.36 0.00
N PRO A 225 9.38 9.37 -1.19
CA PRO A 225 10.10 9.50 -2.46
C PRO A 225 11.08 10.69 -2.54
N ALA A 226 10.80 11.77 -1.81
CA ALA A 226 11.68 12.94 -1.71
C ALA A 226 13.02 12.66 -1.00
N ASP A 227 13.14 11.57 -0.24
CA ASP A 227 14.40 11.16 0.39
C ASP A 227 15.33 10.42 -0.58
N SER A 228 14.78 9.97 -1.71
CA SER A 228 15.45 9.09 -2.66
C SER A 228 16.55 9.78 -3.48
N ILE A 229 17.50 8.99 -3.98
CA ILE A 229 18.59 9.51 -4.82
C ILE A 229 18.02 10.13 -6.11
N ALA A 230 17.05 9.50 -6.78
CA ALA A 230 16.54 10.01 -8.05
C ALA A 230 15.82 11.36 -7.90
N TRP A 231 15.12 11.59 -6.80
CA TRP A 231 14.52 12.88 -6.51
C TRP A 231 15.58 13.95 -6.28
N LYS A 232 16.58 13.66 -5.42
CA LYS A 232 17.67 14.58 -5.11
C LYS A 232 18.52 14.90 -6.35
N ASP A 233 18.80 13.90 -7.19
CA ASP A 233 19.49 14.06 -8.46
C ASP A 233 18.71 14.94 -9.43
N PHE A 234 17.38 14.78 -9.49
CA PHE A 234 16.52 15.64 -10.31
C PHE A 234 16.58 17.10 -9.81
N ASP A 235 16.44 17.31 -8.50
CA ASP A 235 16.46 18.65 -7.91
C ASP A 235 17.83 19.33 -8.11
N LYS A 236 18.92 18.57 -8.03
CA LYS A 236 20.27 19.06 -8.31
C LYS A 236 20.47 19.46 -9.78
N GLN A 237 19.88 18.71 -10.71
CA GLN A 237 19.96 19.00 -12.14
C GLN A 237 19.06 20.16 -12.58
N TYR A 238 17.95 20.38 -11.87
CA TYR A 238 16.96 21.42 -12.17
C TYR A 238 16.71 22.31 -10.94
N PRO A 239 17.70 23.11 -10.49
CA PRO A 239 17.57 23.94 -9.29
C PRO A 239 16.43 24.97 -9.42
N ASP A 240 16.20 25.52 -10.62
CA ASP A 240 15.10 26.45 -10.87
C ASP A 240 13.72 25.77 -10.76
N PHE A 241 13.63 24.46 -10.99
CA PHE A 241 12.42 23.69 -10.71
C PHE A 241 12.31 23.42 -9.20
N ALA A 242 13.40 23.03 -8.55
CA ALA A 242 13.39 22.64 -7.14
C ALA A 242 13.18 23.80 -6.17
N LYS A 243 13.56 25.03 -6.58
CA LYS A 243 13.45 26.24 -5.77
C LYS A 243 12.04 26.53 -5.26
N ASP A 244 11.01 26.22 -6.05
CA ASP A 244 9.62 26.38 -5.63
C ASP A 244 9.04 25.02 -5.21
N SER A 245 8.76 24.86 -3.92
CA SER A 245 8.20 23.64 -3.33
C SER A 245 6.79 23.32 -3.87
N ARG A 246 6.12 24.26 -4.52
CA ARG A 246 4.82 24.01 -5.16
C ARG A 246 4.95 23.28 -6.49
N ASN A 247 6.15 23.19 -7.08
CA ASN A 247 6.34 22.43 -8.32
C ASN A 247 6.12 20.92 -8.09
N VAL A 248 5.34 20.30 -8.99
CA VAL A 248 4.74 18.99 -8.78
C VAL A 248 5.61 17.88 -9.35
N ARG A 249 5.89 16.86 -8.53
CA ARG A 249 6.59 15.65 -8.95
C ARG A 249 5.63 14.47 -9.00
N LEU A 250 5.60 13.80 -10.15
CA LEU A 250 4.57 12.84 -10.51
C LEU A 250 5.13 11.43 -10.69
N GLY A 251 4.38 10.43 -10.24
CA GLY A 251 4.49 9.05 -10.72
C GLY A 251 3.41 8.79 -11.76
N LEU A 252 3.73 8.07 -12.85
CA LEU A 252 2.74 7.65 -13.85
C LEU A 252 2.51 6.15 -13.77
N ALA A 253 1.26 5.74 -13.57
CA ALA A 253 0.86 4.34 -13.54
C ALA A 253 -0.08 3.98 -14.70
N THR A 254 0.09 2.78 -15.25
CA THR A 254 -0.85 2.24 -16.25
C THR A 254 -0.84 0.73 -16.24
N ASP A 255 -2.03 0.13 -16.40
CA ASP A 255 -2.22 -1.31 -16.48
C ASP A 255 -3.56 -1.64 -17.18
N GLY A 256 -3.64 -2.81 -17.80
CA GLY A 256 -4.83 -3.29 -18.49
C GLY A 256 -5.83 -3.94 -17.54
N PHE A 257 -7.10 -3.56 -17.61
CA PHE A 257 -8.16 -4.24 -16.85
C PHE A 257 -9.39 -4.57 -17.70
N ASN A 258 -10.11 -5.62 -17.28
CA ASN A 258 -11.42 -5.93 -17.82
C ASN A 258 -12.51 -5.14 -17.04
N PRO A 259 -13.29 -4.26 -17.71
CA PRO A 259 -14.30 -3.42 -17.07
C PRO A 259 -15.54 -4.20 -16.62
N PHE A 260 -15.76 -5.42 -17.11
CA PHE A 260 -17.01 -6.17 -16.88
C PHE A 260 -17.02 -7.00 -15.60
N GLY A 261 -15.89 -7.09 -14.89
CA GLY A 261 -15.74 -7.92 -13.69
C GLY A 261 -15.65 -9.42 -13.98
N ASN A 262 -15.68 -9.83 -15.25
CA ASN A 262 -15.52 -11.22 -15.64
C ASN A 262 -14.02 -11.54 -15.80
N MET A 263 -13.61 -12.76 -15.43
CA MET A 263 -12.23 -13.27 -15.56
C MET A 263 -11.74 -13.50 -17.00
N SER A 264 -12.36 -12.85 -17.99
CA SER A 264 -12.01 -13.05 -19.39
C SER A 264 -10.93 -12.06 -19.85
N ASN A 265 -9.91 -12.57 -20.53
CA ASN A 265 -8.92 -11.73 -21.22
C ASN A 265 -9.42 -11.18 -22.58
N SER A 266 -10.71 -11.34 -22.89
CA SER A 266 -11.31 -10.88 -24.16
C SER A 266 -11.39 -9.36 -24.30
N TYR A 267 -11.25 -8.63 -23.19
CA TYR A 267 -11.37 -7.18 -23.16
C TYR A 267 -10.39 -6.54 -22.18
N SER A 268 -9.58 -5.61 -22.65
CA SER A 268 -8.57 -4.90 -21.88
C SER A 268 -8.64 -3.40 -22.17
N MET A 269 -9.06 -2.63 -21.17
CA MET A 269 -9.01 -1.15 -21.14
C MET A 269 -7.80 -0.69 -20.35
N TRP A 270 -7.23 0.44 -20.74
CA TRP A 270 -5.99 0.95 -20.16
C TRP A 270 -6.19 2.39 -19.67
N PRO A 271 -6.20 2.64 -18.36
CA PRO A 271 -6.13 3.97 -17.82
C PRO A 271 -4.68 4.43 -17.69
N VAL A 272 -4.46 5.73 -17.74
CA VAL A 272 -3.19 6.38 -17.35
C VAL A 272 -3.48 7.24 -16.14
N ILE A 273 -2.85 6.89 -15.02
CA ILE A 273 -3.10 7.45 -13.70
C ILE A 273 -1.83 8.16 -13.22
N LEU A 274 -1.97 9.33 -12.63
CA LEU A 274 -0.86 10.13 -12.11
C LEU A 274 -0.98 10.27 -10.58
N VAL A 275 0.17 10.26 -9.91
CA VAL A 275 0.30 10.38 -8.45
C VAL A 275 1.12 11.63 -8.11
N PRO A 276 0.56 12.63 -7.41
CA PRO A 276 1.31 13.79 -6.92
C PRO A 276 2.08 13.43 -5.65
N TYR A 277 3.39 13.20 -5.78
CA TYR A 277 4.25 12.83 -4.64
C TYR A 277 4.55 13.99 -3.70
N ASN A 278 4.14 15.21 -4.02
CA ASN A 278 4.26 16.37 -3.14
C ASN A 278 3.52 16.21 -1.81
N LEU A 279 2.41 15.45 -1.82
CA LEU A 279 1.54 15.24 -0.68
C LEU A 279 2.19 14.36 0.41
N PRO A 280 1.70 14.40 1.65
CA PRO A 280 2.15 13.52 2.72
C PRO A 280 2.05 12.02 2.38
N ALA A 281 2.94 11.22 2.99
CA ALA A 281 3.04 9.78 2.75
C ALA A 281 1.73 8.99 2.95
N TYR A 282 0.87 9.46 3.85
CA TYR A 282 -0.43 8.86 4.16
C TYR A 282 -1.58 9.35 3.27
N LYS A 283 -1.32 10.29 2.33
CA LYS A 283 -2.30 10.90 1.41
C LYS A 283 -2.08 10.52 -0.05
N PHE A 284 -0.86 10.56 -0.60
CA PHE A 284 -0.66 10.50 -2.07
C PHE A 284 -1.19 9.22 -2.75
N MET A 285 -1.25 8.07 -2.06
CA MET A 285 -1.82 6.81 -2.60
C MET A 285 -3.32 6.62 -2.35
N ARG A 286 -3.99 7.59 -1.74
CA ARG A 286 -5.44 7.52 -1.57
C ARG A 286 -6.13 7.81 -2.91
N LYS A 287 -7.22 7.11 -3.18
CA LYS A 287 -7.98 7.18 -4.45
C LYS A 287 -8.45 8.59 -4.80
N GLU A 288 -8.61 9.47 -3.80
CA GLU A 288 -9.02 10.86 -3.94
C GLU A 288 -7.95 11.75 -4.59
N PHE A 289 -6.68 11.36 -4.54
CA PHE A 289 -5.55 12.10 -5.10
C PHE A 289 -4.96 11.45 -6.36
N LEU A 290 -5.45 10.27 -6.74
CA LEU A 290 -5.07 9.62 -7.99
C LEU A 290 -5.76 10.33 -9.17
N ILE A 291 -4.97 10.85 -10.09
CA ILE A 291 -5.45 11.64 -11.23
C ILE A 291 -5.56 10.73 -12.45
N LEU A 292 -6.77 10.44 -12.91
CA LEU A 292 -6.96 9.78 -14.21
C LEU A 292 -6.75 10.81 -15.33
N SER A 293 -5.76 10.59 -16.20
CA SER A 293 -5.47 11.46 -17.34
C SER A 293 -5.97 10.89 -18.67
N LEU A 294 -5.93 9.57 -18.85
CA LEU A 294 -6.38 8.91 -20.08
C LEU A 294 -7.17 7.67 -19.77
N LEU A 295 -8.21 7.39 -20.58
CA LEU A 295 -8.89 6.11 -20.61
C LEU A 295 -8.90 5.60 -22.06
N ILE A 296 -8.03 4.62 -22.30
CA ILE A 296 -7.80 4.02 -23.60
C ILE A 296 -8.78 2.85 -23.79
N PRO A 297 -9.57 2.86 -24.88
CA PRO A 297 -10.61 1.89 -25.12
C PRO A 297 -10.06 0.50 -25.49
N GLY A 298 -10.82 -0.53 -25.13
CA GLY A 298 -10.54 -1.91 -25.51
C GLY A 298 -10.90 -2.22 -26.98
N PRO A 299 -11.01 -3.50 -27.37
CA PRO A 299 -10.92 -4.71 -26.53
C PRO A 299 -9.50 -5.24 -26.31
N ARG A 300 -8.50 -4.80 -27.06
CA ARG A 300 -7.13 -5.33 -26.99
C ARG A 300 -6.21 -4.32 -26.33
N ALA A 301 -5.18 -4.83 -25.65
CA ALA A 301 -4.10 -4.01 -25.13
C ALA A 301 -3.48 -3.13 -26.24
N PRO A 302 -3.04 -1.90 -25.90
CA PRO A 302 -2.44 -0.98 -26.85
C PRO A 302 -1.11 -1.51 -27.37
N GLY A 303 -0.34 -2.24 -26.56
CA GLY A 303 0.96 -2.77 -27.00
C GLY A 303 1.98 -1.66 -27.23
N LYS A 304 2.78 -1.77 -28.30
CA LYS A 304 3.75 -0.72 -28.67
C LYS A 304 3.05 0.61 -29.04
N GLU A 305 1.79 0.57 -29.46
CA GLU A 305 1.00 1.75 -29.82
C GLU A 305 0.53 2.56 -28.62
N LEU A 306 0.85 2.17 -27.37
CA LEU A 306 0.55 2.96 -26.17
C LEU A 306 1.01 4.42 -26.29
N ASP A 307 2.15 4.66 -26.95
CA ASP A 307 2.70 6.00 -27.18
C ASP A 307 1.79 6.90 -28.02
N VAL A 308 1.03 6.33 -28.95
CA VAL A 308 0.05 7.10 -29.74
C VAL A 308 -1.02 7.69 -28.82
N PHE A 309 -1.46 6.92 -27.82
CA PHE A 309 -2.48 7.36 -26.87
C PHE A 309 -1.93 8.32 -25.80
N LEU A 310 -0.65 8.22 -25.45
CA LEU A 310 -0.01 9.09 -24.46
C LEU A 310 0.21 10.52 -24.97
N ARG A 311 0.11 10.77 -26.28
CA ARG A 311 0.39 12.07 -26.92
C ARG A 311 -0.27 13.27 -26.21
N PRO A 312 -1.58 13.29 -25.88
CA PRO A 312 -2.19 14.44 -25.20
C PRO A 312 -1.60 14.71 -23.82
N ALA A 313 -1.31 13.65 -23.04
CA ALA A 313 -0.69 13.79 -21.72
C ALA A 313 0.77 14.27 -21.81
N ILE A 314 1.53 13.81 -22.81
CA ILE A 314 2.90 14.27 -23.04
C ILE A 314 2.93 15.74 -23.45
N ASP A 315 2.01 16.19 -24.30
CA ASP A 315 1.90 17.61 -24.66
C ASP A 315 1.61 18.46 -23.42
N ASP A 316 0.69 18.03 -22.54
CA ASP A 316 0.43 18.72 -21.27
C ASP A 316 1.69 18.80 -20.39
N LEU A 317 2.44 17.71 -20.29
CA LEU A 317 3.66 17.63 -19.47
C LEU A 317 4.80 18.50 -20.00
N LYS A 318 4.89 18.69 -21.33
CA LYS A 318 5.84 19.64 -21.91
C LYS A 318 5.52 21.06 -21.48
N ASP A 319 4.26 21.47 -21.61
CA ASP A 319 3.81 22.80 -21.21
C ASP A 319 3.97 23.00 -19.70
N LEU A 320 3.60 22.01 -18.90
CA LEU A 320 3.79 22.01 -17.45
C LEU A 320 5.27 22.09 -17.06
N PHE A 321 6.19 21.51 -17.83
CA PHE A 321 7.61 21.63 -17.50
C PHE A 321 8.14 23.06 -17.71
N HIS A 322 7.57 23.81 -18.65
CA HIS A 322 7.85 25.24 -18.84
C HIS A 322 7.19 26.11 -17.77
N GLY A 323 5.97 25.75 -17.37
CA GLY A 323 5.23 26.41 -16.31
C GLY A 323 3.88 26.95 -16.79
N ILE A 324 2.89 26.91 -15.91
CA ILE A 324 1.57 27.50 -16.14
C ILE A 324 1.16 28.38 -14.97
N SER A 325 0.52 29.52 -15.25
CA SER A 325 -0.03 30.39 -14.21
C SER A 325 -1.05 29.63 -13.37
N THR A 326 -0.86 29.63 -12.06
CA THR A 326 -1.68 28.88 -11.10
C THR A 326 -1.87 29.70 -9.84
N TYR A 327 -3.11 29.77 -9.35
CA TYR A 327 -3.45 30.40 -8.09
C TYR A 327 -3.25 29.40 -6.93
N ASP A 328 -2.52 29.83 -5.91
CA ASP A 328 -2.32 29.10 -4.66
C ASP A 328 -3.22 29.68 -3.57
N ALA A 329 -4.32 28.99 -3.27
CA ALA A 329 -5.31 29.42 -2.29
C ALA A 329 -4.75 29.50 -0.86
N TYR A 330 -3.65 28.82 -0.56
CA TYR A 330 -3.02 28.93 0.76
C TYR A 330 -2.25 30.25 0.92
N SER A 331 -1.51 30.67 -0.11
CA SER A 331 -0.73 31.92 -0.06
C SER A 331 -1.52 33.13 -0.58
N GLY A 332 -2.64 32.91 -1.27
CA GLY A 332 -3.42 33.95 -1.93
C GLY A 332 -2.74 34.56 -3.15
N GLN A 333 -1.74 33.87 -3.73
CA GLN A 333 -0.88 34.41 -4.78
C GLN A 333 -0.80 33.49 -6.01
N ASN A 334 -0.57 34.09 -7.17
CA ASN A 334 -0.25 33.36 -8.38
C ASN A 334 1.22 32.94 -8.42
N PHE A 335 1.48 31.76 -8.97
CA PHE A 335 2.82 31.26 -9.24
C PHE A 335 2.87 30.50 -10.58
N GLN A 336 4.07 30.27 -11.08
CA GLN A 336 4.29 29.46 -12.27
C GLN A 336 4.44 28.00 -11.85
N MET A 337 3.32 27.28 -11.81
CA MET A 337 3.33 25.86 -11.46
C MET A 337 4.01 25.05 -12.56
N ARG A 338 5.03 24.29 -12.18
CA ARG A 338 5.69 23.32 -13.05
C ARG A 338 5.41 21.90 -12.61
N ALA A 339 5.48 20.94 -13.54
CA ALA A 339 5.37 19.52 -13.20
C ALA A 339 6.35 18.63 -13.97
N ALA A 340 6.77 17.53 -13.34
CA ALA A 340 7.63 16.51 -13.95
C ALA A 340 7.28 15.09 -13.47
N ILE A 341 7.27 14.13 -14.40
CA ILE A 341 7.22 12.69 -14.08
C ILE A 341 8.60 12.20 -13.68
N LEU A 342 8.74 11.60 -12.51
CA LEU A 342 10.00 11.01 -12.06
C LEU A 342 10.19 9.57 -12.55
N TRP A 343 9.11 8.79 -12.64
CA TRP A 343 9.16 7.40 -13.11
C TRP A 343 7.77 6.87 -13.47
N THR A 344 7.74 5.74 -14.18
CA THR A 344 6.51 4.98 -14.43
C THR A 344 6.38 3.75 -13.51
N ILE A 345 5.15 3.40 -13.15
CA ILE A 345 4.78 2.24 -12.34
C ILE A 345 3.85 1.36 -13.18
N SER A 346 4.21 0.09 -13.34
CA SER A 346 3.44 -0.82 -14.17
C SER A 346 3.82 -2.26 -13.86
N ASP A 347 3.00 -3.22 -14.29
CA ASP A 347 3.44 -4.61 -14.34
C ASP A 347 4.59 -4.80 -15.36
N PHE A 348 5.22 -5.97 -15.35
CA PHE A 348 6.39 -6.23 -16.20
C PHE A 348 6.07 -6.27 -17.72
N PRO A 349 4.91 -6.79 -18.17
CA PRO A 349 4.46 -6.60 -19.55
C PRO A 349 4.27 -5.13 -19.96
N ALA A 350 3.54 -4.32 -19.18
CA ALA A 350 3.32 -2.91 -19.45
C ALA A 350 4.60 -2.08 -19.36
N TYR A 351 5.57 -2.50 -18.54
CA TYR A 351 6.92 -1.94 -18.52
C TYR A 351 7.51 -1.96 -19.93
N GLY A 352 7.33 -3.06 -20.66
CA GLY A 352 7.79 -3.18 -22.05
C GLY A 352 7.08 -2.20 -23.00
N TYR A 353 5.78 -1.95 -22.78
CA TYR A 353 5.04 -0.95 -23.56
C TYR A 353 5.51 0.47 -23.27
N LEU A 354 5.85 0.80 -22.02
CA LEU A 354 6.31 2.15 -21.64
C LEU A 354 7.76 2.41 -22.08
N SER A 355 8.67 1.48 -21.79
CA SER A 355 10.09 1.60 -22.11
C SER A 355 10.40 1.43 -23.59
N GLY A 356 9.61 0.60 -24.30
CA GLY A 356 9.91 0.17 -25.66
C GLY A 356 10.88 -1.01 -25.75
N TRP A 357 11.35 -1.54 -24.62
CA TRP A 357 12.17 -2.75 -24.56
C TRP A 357 11.29 -4.00 -24.49
N SER A 358 11.62 -5.03 -25.26
CA SER A 358 10.91 -6.32 -25.19
C SER A 358 11.18 -7.01 -23.85
N THR A 359 10.13 -7.17 -23.04
CA THR A 359 10.18 -7.90 -21.76
C THR A 359 10.00 -9.41 -21.91
N SER A 360 10.01 -9.90 -23.16
CA SER A 360 9.97 -11.32 -23.51
C SER A 360 11.24 -11.74 -24.27
N GLY A 361 11.57 -13.02 -24.19
CA GLY A 361 12.73 -13.62 -24.85
C GLY A 361 14.00 -13.62 -23.98
N TYR A 362 15.14 -13.90 -24.60
CA TYR A 362 16.44 -14.09 -23.91
C TYR A 362 16.99 -12.83 -23.23
N LYS A 363 16.59 -11.64 -23.70
CA LYS A 363 17.08 -10.35 -23.23
C LYS A 363 15.96 -9.53 -22.58
N ALA A 364 15.19 -10.16 -21.69
CA ALA A 364 13.93 -9.60 -21.18
C ALA A 364 14.09 -8.34 -20.30
N PHE A 365 15.28 -8.05 -19.74
CA PHE A 365 15.44 -6.95 -18.80
C PHE A 365 16.30 -5.78 -19.32
N PRO A 366 15.79 -4.54 -19.36
CA PRO A 366 16.50 -3.42 -19.95
C PRO A 366 17.66 -2.83 -19.13
N CYS A 367 17.87 -3.23 -17.87
CA CYS A 367 19.12 -2.83 -17.19
C CYS A 367 20.28 -3.78 -17.50
N CYS A 368 19.99 -5.05 -17.82
CA CYS A 368 21.00 -6.01 -18.26
C CYS A 368 21.21 -5.99 -19.78
N LEU A 369 20.20 -5.56 -20.55
CA LEU A 369 20.23 -5.49 -22.02
C LEU A 369 20.76 -6.79 -22.66
N ASP A 370 21.77 -6.68 -23.52
CA ASP A 370 22.43 -7.79 -24.20
C ASP A 370 23.24 -8.67 -23.24
N ASP A 371 23.61 -8.16 -22.08
CA ASP A 371 24.28 -8.90 -21.02
C ASP A 371 23.31 -9.75 -20.18
N THR A 372 22.00 -9.79 -20.47
CA THR A 372 21.08 -10.66 -19.72
C THR A 372 21.50 -12.12 -19.84
N ALA A 373 21.87 -12.75 -18.73
CA ALA A 373 22.27 -14.15 -18.71
C ALA A 373 21.00 -15.04 -18.76
N SER A 374 20.78 -15.69 -19.90
CA SER A 374 19.64 -16.57 -20.10
C SER A 374 19.98 -17.78 -20.94
N GLN A 375 19.21 -18.85 -20.78
CA GLN A 375 19.38 -20.10 -21.50
C GLN A 375 18.02 -20.70 -21.83
N ARG A 376 17.94 -21.40 -22.97
CA ARG A 376 16.76 -22.19 -23.34
C ARG A 376 16.81 -23.53 -22.61
N LEU A 377 15.76 -23.80 -21.84
CA LEU A 377 15.41 -25.11 -21.31
C LEU A 377 14.37 -25.77 -22.21
N ARG A 378 14.11 -27.06 -22.01
CA ARG A 378 13.11 -27.82 -22.80
C ARG A 378 11.73 -27.16 -22.80
N GLY A 379 11.31 -26.62 -21.66
CA GLY A 379 10.02 -25.93 -21.50
C GLY A 379 10.06 -24.42 -21.77
N LYS A 380 11.08 -23.73 -21.28
CA LYS A 380 11.06 -22.26 -21.13
C LYS A 380 12.44 -21.63 -21.20
N ILE A 381 12.52 -20.31 -21.08
CA ILE A 381 13.79 -19.60 -20.90
C ILE A 381 14.03 -19.45 -19.40
N CYS A 382 15.24 -19.79 -18.94
CA CYS A 382 15.68 -19.49 -17.58
C CYS A 382 16.70 -18.34 -17.56
N PHE A 383 16.81 -17.67 -16.41
CA PHE A 383 17.65 -16.52 -16.14
C PHE A 383 18.52 -16.81 -14.92
N MET A 384 19.62 -17.52 -15.13
CA MET A 384 20.61 -17.86 -14.10
C MET A 384 21.86 -16.96 -14.25
N GLY A 385 22.97 -17.34 -13.62
CA GLY A 385 24.24 -16.64 -13.76
C GLY A 385 24.39 -15.51 -12.75
N HIS A 386 23.69 -15.58 -11.62
CA HIS A 386 23.79 -14.57 -10.56
C HIS A 386 25.19 -14.49 -9.93
N ARG A 387 26.03 -15.51 -10.14
CA ARG A 387 27.45 -15.52 -9.75
C ARG A 387 28.24 -14.33 -10.30
N ARG A 388 27.85 -13.78 -11.45
CA ARG A 388 28.53 -12.62 -12.06
C ARG A 388 28.37 -11.32 -11.27
N PHE A 389 27.42 -11.27 -10.35
CA PHE A 389 27.19 -10.14 -9.45
C PHE A 389 28.01 -10.25 -8.14
N LEU A 390 28.64 -11.40 -7.89
CA LEU A 390 29.56 -11.59 -6.76
C LEU A 390 30.92 -10.93 -7.06
N ASN A 391 31.73 -10.68 -6.03
CA ASN A 391 33.12 -10.23 -6.23
C ASN A 391 33.93 -11.25 -7.07
N HIS A 392 34.92 -10.77 -7.84
CA HIS A 392 35.70 -11.59 -8.77
C HIS A 392 36.47 -12.74 -8.10
N ASP A 393 36.90 -12.54 -6.85
CA ASP A 393 37.63 -13.49 -6.01
C ASP A 393 36.71 -14.50 -5.30
N HIS A 394 35.39 -14.31 -5.35
CA HIS A 394 34.44 -15.14 -4.62
C HIS A 394 34.48 -16.61 -5.09
N ARG A 395 34.69 -17.54 -4.15
CA ARG A 395 34.87 -18.99 -4.42
C ARG A 395 33.81 -19.63 -5.33
N TRP A 396 32.55 -19.21 -5.20
CA TRP A 396 31.44 -19.77 -6.00
C TRP A 396 31.57 -19.50 -7.51
N ARG A 397 32.29 -18.45 -7.92
CA ARG A 397 32.57 -18.21 -9.35
C ARG A 397 33.35 -19.34 -10.01
N LYS A 398 34.14 -20.10 -9.24
CA LYS A 398 34.94 -21.24 -9.74
C LYS A 398 34.22 -22.60 -9.62
N GLN A 399 33.08 -22.67 -8.93
CA GLN A 399 32.36 -23.92 -8.70
C GLN A 399 31.48 -24.29 -9.90
N LYS A 400 31.85 -25.34 -10.64
CA LYS A 400 31.09 -25.81 -11.81
C LYS A 400 29.88 -26.66 -11.42
N ALA A 401 30.12 -27.74 -10.68
CA ALA A 401 29.15 -28.82 -10.45
C ALA A 401 27.87 -28.40 -9.70
N HIS A 402 27.95 -27.39 -8.83
CA HIS A 402 26.78 -26.91 -8.06
C HIS A 402 25.91 -25.89 -8.83
N PHE A 403 26.42 -25.32 -9.91
CA PHE A 403 25.78 -24.24 -10.68
C PHE A 403 25.48 -24.73 -12.10
N ASP A 404 25.92 -24.01 -13.13
CA ASP A 404 25.59 -24.24 -14.54
C ASP A 404 26.66 -25.07 -15.30
N GLY A 405 27.59 -25.72 -14.58
CA GLY A 405 28.69 -26.47 -15.19
C GLY A 405 29.87 -25.61 -15.66
N THR A 406 29.80 -24.28 -15.55
CA THR A 406 30.82 -23.34 -16.05
C THR A 406 31.55 -22.57 -14.94
N ILE A 407 32.70 -21.98 -15.28
CA ILE A 407 33.39 -20.98 -14.44
C ILE A 407 32.92 -19.59 -14.86
N GLU A 408 32.53 -18.77 -13.89
CA GLU A 408 32.03 -17.42 -14.14
C GLU A 408 33.16 -16.37 -14.06
N THR A 409 33.68 -15.97 -15.22
CA THR A 409 34.72 -14.94 -15.35
C THR A 409 34.18 -13.55 -15.72
N ARG A 410 32.90 -13.45 -16.11
CA ARG A 410 32.31 -12.20 -16.60
C ARG A 410 32.12 -11.20 -15.46
N SER A 411 32.10 -9.92 -15.83
CA SER A 411 31.76 -8.82 -14.93
C SER A 411 30.25 -8.67 -14.78
N LYS A 412 29.81 -7.91 -13.77
CA LYS A 412 28.41 -7.45 -13.64
C LYS A 412 27.95 -6.78 -14.96
N PRO A 413 26.69 -6.95 -15.41
CA PRO A 413 26.16 -6.27 -16.59
C PRO A 413 26.44 -4.77 -16.58
N LYS A 414 26.75 -4.19 -17.74
CA LYS A 414 26.90 -2.74 -17.87
C LYS A 414 25.54 -2.06 -17.74
N GLU A 415 25.47 -1.05 -16.89
CA GLU A 415 24.29 -0.21 -16.75
C GLU A 415 24.39 1.00 -17.68
N PHE A 416 23.26 1.40 -18.27
CA PHE A 416 23.21 2.47 -19.25
C PHE A 416 22.45 3.68 -18.71
N SER A 417 23.07 4.86 -18.80
CA SER A 417 22.40 6.15 -18.51
C SER A 417 21.29 6.42 -19.52
N GLY A 418 20.37 7.34 -19.20
CA GLY A 418 19.29 7.69 -20.13
C GLY A 418 19.78 8.29 -21.43
N GLU A 419 20.85 9.09 -21.37
CA GLU A 419 21.53 9.63 -22.55
C GLU A 419 22.15 8.52 -23.42
N GLN A 420 22.77 7.51 -22.81
CA GLN A 420 23.32 6.37 -23.54
C GLN A 420 22.20 5.57 -24.22
N VAL A 421 21.09 5.35 -23.51
CA VAL A 421 19.89 4.71 -24.10
C VAL A 421 19.34 5.55 -25.25
N LEU A 422 19.22 6.88 -25.10
CA LEU A 422 18.72 7.76 -26.15
C LEU A 422 19.64 7.76 -27.38
N ARG A 423 20.97 7.81 -27.19
CA ARG A 423 21.94 7.71 -28.28
C ARG A 423 21.79 6.39 -29.05
N HIS A 424 21.65 5.27 -28.33
CA HIS A 424 21.39 3.98 -28.95
C HIS A 424 20.05 3.98 -29.72
N LEU A 425 18.96 4.47 -29.11
CA LEU A 425 17.65 4.56 -29.78
C LEU A 425 17.68 5.45 -31.03
N ASN A 426 18.42 6.56 -31.01
CA ASN A 426 18.56 7.45 -32.16
C ASN A 426 19.31 6.78 -33.31
N SER A 427 20.31 5.93 -33.03
CA SER A 427 20.97 5.12 -34.06
C SER A 427 20.03 4.09 -34.72
N LEU A 428 18.96 3.71 -34.02
CA LEU A 428 17.94 2.79 -34.50
C LEU A 428 16.69 3.48 -35.08
N ALA A 429 16.65 4.82 -35.11
CA ALA A 429 15.44 5.57 -35.45
C ALA A 429 14.88 5.23 -36.85
N GLY A 430 15.75 4.98 -37.83
CA GLY A 430 15.35 4.56 -39.19
C GLY A 430 14.91 3.09 -39.32
N VAL A 431 15.04 2.30 -38.25
CA VAL A 431 14.67 0.88 -38.20
C VAL A 431 13.25 0.69 -37.64
N PHE A 432 12.77 1.62 -36.81
CA PHE A 432 11.42 1.55 -36.27
C PHE A 432 10.39 1.87 -37.35
N GLY A 433 9.51 0.90 -37.66
CA GLY A 433 8.38 1.13 -38.56
C GLY A 433 7.30 2.02 -37.92
N GLU A 434 6.41 2.56 -38.75
CA GLU A 434 5.27 3.37 -38.30
C GLU A 434 4.38 2.62 -37.30
N PHE A 435 3.71 3.37 -36.43
CA PHE A 435 2.73 2.82 -35.50
C PHE A 435 1.48 2.32 -36.24
N GLY A 436 0.94 1.21 -35.77
CA GLY A 436 -0.32 0.70 -36.28
C GLY A 436 -0.42 -0.82 -36.34
N LYS A 437 -1.63 -1.31 -36.08
CA LYS A 437 -2.02 -2.72 -36.09
C LYS A 437 -2.62 -3.16 -37.44
N ASN A 438 -2.54 -2.33 -38.48
CA ASN A 438 -3.06 -2.69 -39.80
C ASN A 438 -2.22 -3.84 -40.40
N PRO A 439 -2.83 -5.00 -40.75
CA PRO A 439 -2.09 -6.15 -41.28
C PRO A 439 -1.32 -5.86 -42.57
N VAL A 440 -1.81 -4.93 -43.40
CA VAL A 440 -1.23 -4.61 -44.71
C VAL A 440 0.07 -3.81 -44.56
N THR A 441 0.10 -2.82 -43.67
CA THR A 441 1.31 -2.05 -43.37
C THR A 441 2.27 -2.82 -42.48
N ARG A 442 1.76 -3.67 -41.57
CA ARG A 442 2.57 -4.47 -40.64
C ARG A 442 3.51 -5.45 -41.34
N LYS A 443 3.13 -6.03 -42.49
CA LYS A 443 3.99 -6.95 -43.25
C LYS A 443 5.27 -6.31 -43.81
N LYS A 444 5.32 -4.98 -43.98
CA LYS A 444 6.48 -4.30 -44.57
C LYS A 444 7.63 -4.01 -43.58
N GLY A 445 7.42 -4.19 -42.27
CA GLY A 445 8.37 -3.76 -41.23
C GLY A 445 8.89 -4.83 -40.27
N VAL A 446 8.46 -6.09 -40.40
CA VAL A 446 8.83 -7.17 -39.45
C VAL A 446 10.24 -7.71 -39.69
N ASP A 447 10.76 -7.60 -40.93
CA ASP A 447 12.00 -8.28 -41.32
C ASP A 447 13.29 -7.45 -41.06
N LYS A 448 13.19 -6.25 -40.46
CA LYS A 448 14.35 -5.34 -40.29
C LYS A 448 14.76 -4.99 -38.85
N ILE A 449 13.99 -5.38 -37.83
CA ILE A 449 14.31 -5.01 -36.44
C ILE A 449 15.40 -5.95 -35.89
N GLN A 450 16.66 -5.53 -35.96
CA GLN A 450 17.75 -6.14 -35.20
C GLN A 450 17.70 -5.64 -33.74
N GLY A 451 17.53 -6.55 -32.78
CA GLY A 451 17.59 -6.26 -31.34
C GLY A 451 16.26 -6.29 -30.58
N ASN A 452 16.31 -5.97 -29.28
CA ASN A 452 15.18 -6.05 -28.35
C ASN A 452 14.34 -4.77 -28.24
N TRP A 453 14.84 -3.65 -28.76
CA TRP A 453 14.08 -2.40 -28.87
C TRP A 453 12.95 -2.53 -29.89
N ARG A 454 11.73 -2.16 -29.51
CA ARG A 454 10.53 -2.22 -30.36
C ARG A 454 10.04 -0.84 -30.80
N LYS A 455 10.43 0.21 -30.06
CA LYS A 455 10.14 1.62 -30.36
C LYS A 455 11.08 2.52 -29.56
N LYS A 456 11.20 3.78 -29.98
CA LYS A 456 11.65 4.88 -29.12
C LYS A 456 10.46 5.35 -28.28
N SER A 457 10.58 5.31 -26.96
CA SER A 457 9.52 5.73 -26.05
C SER A 457 9.21 7.23 -26.18
N ILE A 458 7.93 7.59 -26.24
CA ILE A 458 7.45 8.98 -26.31
C ILE A 458 7.91 9.84 -25.13
N PHE A 459 8.23 9.24 -23.98
CA PHE A 459 8.75 9.98 -22.83
C PHE A 459 10.09 10.67 -23.10
N PHE A 460 10.88 10.21 -24.06
CA PHE A 460 12.11 10.90 -24.50
C PHE A 460 11.83 12.23 -25.22
N GLU A 461 10.58 12.59 -25.48
CA GLU A 461 10.22 13.94 -25.91
C GLU A 461 10.12 14.93 -24.73
N LEU A 462 10.09 14.45 -23.48
CA LEU A 462 10.17 15.31 -22.31
C LEU A 462 11.63 15.73 -22.10
N PRO A 463 11.91 17.03 -21.91
CA PRO A 463 13.27 17.59 -21.96
C PRO A 463 14.20 17.06 -20.86
N TYR A 464 13.63 16.51 -19.78
CA TYR A 464 14.38 16.00 -18.63
C TYR A 464 14.47 14.47 -18.57
N TRP A 465 13.78 13.73 -19.45
CA TRP A 465 13.62 12.27 -19.29
C TRP A 465 14.93 11.49 -19.42
N GLU A 466 15.82 11.91 -20.31
CA GLU A 466 17.14 11.28 -20.49
C GLU A 466 18.06 11.47 -19.28
N LYS A 467 17.79 12.48 -18.45
CA LYS A 467 18.58 12.86 -17.27
C LYS A 467 18.14 12.14 -15.99
N LEU A 468 17.00 11.45 -16.02
CA LEU A 468 16.48 10.72 -14.87
C LEU A 468 17.34 9.48 -14.57
N SER A 469 17.77 9.39 -13.30
CA SER A 469 18.51 8.24 -12.76
C SER A 469 17.68 6.95 -12.75
N MET A 470 16.34 7.06 -12.66
CA MET A 470 15.38 5.98 -12.81
C MET A 470 14.23 6.45 -13.70
N ARG A 471 13.78 5.61 -14.64
CA ARG A 471 12.67 5.94 -15.58
C ARG A 471 11.43 5.06 -15.40
N HIS A 472 11.64 3.79 -15.10
CA HIS A 472 10.57 2.79 -15.01
C HIS A 472 10.84 1.87 -13.82
N CYS A 473 9.85 1.72 -12.95
CA CYS A 473 9.95 0.92 -11.72
C CYS A 473 9.69 -0.56 -11.99
N LEU A 474 10.36 -1.42 -11.22
CA LEU A 474 10.07 -2.82 -11.09
C LEU A 474 8.88 -3.02 -10.15
N ASP A 475 7.98 -3.89 -10.58
CA ASP A 475 6.81 -4.26 -9.79
C ASP A 475 7.16 -5.27 -8.70
N VAL A 476 7.62 -4.76 -7.56
CA VAL A 476 7.98 -5.60 -6.40
C VAL A 476 6.80 -6.44 -5.92
N MET A 477 5.56 -5.96 -6.10
CA MET A 477 4.37 -6.72 -5.73
C MET A 477 4.27 -8.00 -6.55
N HIS A 478 4.28 -7.88 -7.89
CA HIS A 478 4.21 -9.05 -8.76
C HIS A 478 5.47 -9.91 -8.71
N ILE A 479 6.66 -9.32 -8.57
CA ILE A 479 7.91 -10.08 -8.39
C ILE A 479 7.83 -10.96 -7.15
N LEU A 480 7.45 -10.38 -6.01
CA LEU A 480 7.34 -11.11 -4.75
C LEU A 480 6.28 -12.21 -4.85
N LYS A 481 5.08 -11.87 -5.35
CA LYS A 481 3.99 -12.83 -5.55
C LYS A 481 4.45 -14.03 -6.38
N ASN A 482 5.02 -13.78 -7.57
CA ASN A 482 5.44 -14.84 -8.49
C ASN A 482 6.58 -15.70 -7.91
N THR A 483 7.47 -15.07 -7.13
CA THR A 483 8.53 -15.76 -6.39
C THR A 483 7.94 -16.71 -5.34
N CYS A 484 7.03 -16.20 -4.52
CA CYS A 484 6.37 -16.98 -3.46
C CYS A 484 5.50 -18.10 -4.04
N GLU A 485 4.75 -17.83 -5.11
CA GLU A 485 3.95 -18.82 -5.83
C GLU A 485 4.82 -19.96 -6.36
N SER A 486 5.92 -19.63 -7.03
CA SER A 486 6.86 -20.61 -7.56
C SER A 486 7.52 -21.42 -6.44
N LEU A 487 7.88 -20.77 -5.34
CA LEU A 487 8.46 -21.43 -4.16
C LEU A 487 7.47 -22.43 -3.57
N VAL A 488 6.29 -21.96 -3.15
CA VAL A 488 5.25 -22.79 -2.52
C VAL A 488 4.83 -23.95 -3.42
N ALA A 489 4.61 -23.70 -4.71
CA ALA A 489 4.21 -24.74 -5.64
C ALA A 489 5.28 -25.83 -5.80
N THR A 490 6.56 -25.45 -5.72
CA THR A 490 7.69 -26.38 -5.78
C THR A 490 7.83 -27.16 -4.47
N LEU A 491 7.75 -26.49 -3.32
CA LEU A 491 7.83 -27.13 -2.00
C LEU A 491 6.72 -28.17 -1.79
N LEU A 492 5.47 -27.84 -2.15
CA LEU A 492 4.31 -28.72 -1.97
C LEU A 492 4.10 -29.71 -3.14
N ASN A 493 4.97 -29.66 -4.16
CA ASN A 493 4.91 -30.44 -5.39
C ASN A 493 3.52 -30.40 -6.05
N ILE A 494 3.00 -29.19 -6.26
CA ILE A 494 1.68 -28.98 -6.84
C ILE A 494 1.75 -29.29 -8.35
N PRO A 495 0.91 -30.21 -8.87
CA PRO A 495 0.85 -30.52 -10.30
C PRO A 495 0.69 -29.25 -11.15
N ASP A 496 1.35 -29.23 -12.30
CA ASP A 496 1.34 -28.13 -13.29
C ASP A 496 1.89 -26.77 -12.82
N LYS A 497 2.16 -26.59 -11.53
CA LYS A 497 2.71 -25.35 -10.96
C LYS A 497 4.13 -25.51 -10.40
N THR A 498 4.50 -26.72 -10.00
CA THR A 498 5.85 -27.03 -9.51
C THR A 498 6.91 -26.70 -10.57
N LYS A 499 8.04 -26.12 -10.14
CA LYS A 499 9.20 -25.91 -11.01
C LYS A 499 10.07 -27.17 -11.11
N ASP A 500 9.75 -28.22 -10.35
CA ASP A 500 10.41 -29.52 -10.33
C ASP A 500 9.71 -30.56 -11.22
N THR A 501 9.69 -30.31 -12.52
CA THR A 501 9.04 -31.19 -13.51
C THR A 501 10.00 -32.25 -14.06
N ASN A 502 9.48 -33.29 -14.75
CA ASN A 502 10.34 -34.24 -15.46
C ASN A 502 11.23 -33.53 -16.49
N LYS A 503 10.71 -32.53 -17.21
CA LYS A 503 11.49 -31.70 -18.13
C LYS A 503 12.64 -30.99 -17.40
N ALA A 504 12.38 -30.46 -16.20
CA ALA A 504 13.42 -29.81 -15.40
C ALA A 504 14.50 -30.80 -14.92
N ARG A 505 14.16 -32.08 -14.70
CA ARG A 505 15.16 -33.13 -14.41
C ARG A 505 15.95 -33.54 -15.65
N ASP A 506 15.31 -33.61 -16.82
CA ASP A 506 16.02 -33.81 -18.09
C ASP A 506 16.96 -32.63 -18.40
N ASP A 507 16.55 -31.39 -18.09
CA ASP A 507 17.42 -30.21 -18.24
C ASP A 507 18.69 -30.32 -17.35
N LEU A 508 18.58 -30.89 -16.14
CA LEU A 508 19.76 -31.16 -15.27
C LEU A 508 20.71 -32.21 -15.88
N LEU A 509 20.15 -33.24 -16.52
CA LEU A 509 20.91 -34.26 -17.24
C LEU A 509 21.65 -33.66 -18.44
N ASP A 510 20.95 -32.87 -19.26
CA ASP A 510 21.53 -32.18 -20.42
C ASP A 510 22.67 -31.24 -20.01
N MET A 511 22.55 -30.61 -18.83
CA MET A 511 23.57 -29.73 -18.27
C MET A 511 24.72 -30.46 -17.57
N GLY A 512 24.61 -31.77 -17.33
CA GLY A 512 25.64 -32.56 -16.64
C GLY A 512 25.86 -32.15 -15.18
N ILE A 513 24.80 -31.72 -14.48
CA ILE A 513 24.85 -31.25 -13.08
C ILE A 513 23.83 -32.01 -12.22
N ARG A 514 24.10 -32.14 -10.91
CA ARG A 514 23.19 -32.76 -9.92
C ARG A 514 22.69 -34.16 -10.32
N HIS A 515 23.62 -35.08 -10.51
CA HIS A 515 23.32 -36.46 -10.91
C HIS A 515 22.34 -37.17 -9.97
N GLU A 516 22.33 -36.80 -8.69
CA GLU A 516 21.40 -37.30 -7.69
C GLU A 516 19.92 -36.94 -7.95
N LEU A 517 19.66 -35.96 -8.83
CA LEU A 517 18.32 -35.52 -9.20
C LEU A 517 17.87 -36.04 -10.58
N HIS A 518 18.73 -36.75 -11.32
CA HIS A 518 18.40 -37.23 -12.67
C HIS A 518 17.27 -38.28 -12.62
N LEU A 519 16.46 -38.36 -13.69
CA LEU A 519 15.46 -39.42 -13.79
C LEU A 519 16.15 -40.77 -13.96
N HIS A 520 15.69 -41.80 -13.25
CA HIS A 520 16.15 -43.16 -13.48
C HIS A 520 15.18 -43.87 -14.42
N ASP A 521 15.73 -44.49 -15.46
CA ASP A 521 14.99 -45.31 -16.41
C ASP A 521 15.46 -46.76 -16.24
N ASP A 522 14.57 -47.61 -15.70
CA ASP A 522 14.82 -49.04 -15.53
C ASP A 522 14.38 -49.86 -16.76
N GLY A 523 14.03 -49.20 -17.87
CA GLY A 523 13.52 -49.82 -19.08
C GLY A 523 12.00 -50.04 -19.10
N THR A 524 11.32 -49.91 -17.95
CA THR A 524 9.86 -50.05 -17.83
C THR A 524 9.17 -48.80 -17.29
N ARG A 525 9.84 -48.03 -16.43
CA ARG A 525 9.29 -46.83 -15.80
C ARG A 525 10.38 -45.79 -15.52
N LYS A 526 10.10 -44.55 -15.93
CA LYS A 526 10.88 -43.40 -15.47
C LYS A 526 10.48 -43.01 -14.05
N THR A 527 11.41 -43.10 -13.11
CA THR A 527 11.22 -42.70 -11.72
C THR A 527 11.91 -41.36 -11.44
N LYS A 528 11.27 -40.50 -10.64
CA LYS A 528 11.79 -39.18 -10.25
C LYS A 528 12.29 -39.24 -8.80
N PRO A 529 13.61 -39.16 -8.55
CA PRO A 529 14.15 -39.13 -7.19
C PRO A 529 13.59 -37.97 -6.35
N PRO A 530 13.34 -38.19 -5.05
CA PRO A 530 12.92 -37.12 -4.15
C PRO A 530 14.01 -36.04 -4.07
N ALA A 531 13.60 -34.77 -4.10
CA ALA A 531 14.50 -33.64 -3.91
C ALA A 531 14.38 -33.09 -2.48
N LEU A 532 15.49 -32.58 -1.94
CA LEU A 532 15.58 -32.04 -0.57
C LEU A 532 14.64 -30.85 -0.31
N TYR A 533 14.23 -30.15 -1.37
CA TYR A 533 13.30 -29.02 -1.31
C TYR A 533 11.83 -29.41 -1.50
N VAL A 534 11.51 -30.70 -1.71
CA VAL A 534 10.12 -31.16 -1.87
C VAL A 534 9.64 -31.81 -0.59
N MET A 535 8.54 -31.30 -0.03
CA MET A 535 7.92 -31.88 1.15
C MET A 535 7.30 -33.25 0.86
N SER A 536 7.46 -34.18 1.78
CA SER A 536 6.72 -35.43 1.82
C SER A 536 5.22 -35.17 2.04
N SER A 537 4.39 -36.19 1.81
CA SER A 537 2.93 -36.07 1.98
C SER A 537 2.51 -35.71 3.41
N SER A 538 3.25 -36.17 4.43
CA SER A 538 3.01 -35.85 5.83
C SER A 538 3.47 -34.43 6.17
N GLU A 539 4.66 -34.03 5.75
CA GLU A 539 5.18 -32.67 5.91
C GLU A 539 4.26 -31.63 5.26
N ARG A 540 3.79 -31.89 4.04
CA ARG A 540 2.84 -31.01 3.33
C ARG A 540 1.55 -30.81 4.12
N LYS A 541 1.00 -31.88 4.71
CA LYS A 541 -0.19 -31.80 5.58
C LYS A 541 0.11 -30.99 6.83
N GLY A 542 1.27 -31.22 7.47
CA GLY A 542 1.73 -30.46 8.63
C GLY A 542 1.84 -28.96 8.33
N PHE A 543 2.50 -28.59 7.23
CA PHE A 543 2.62 -27.21 6.79
C PHE A 543 1.25 -26.56 6.51
N CYS A 544 0.34 -27.29 5.85
CA CYS A 544 -1.02 -26.80 5.62
C CYS A 544 -1.81 -26.63 6.92
N ASN A 545 -1.67 -27.55 7.88
CA ASN A 545 -2.30 -27.44 9.19
C ASN A 545 -1.76 -26.24 9.98
N PHE A 546 -0.46 -25.96 9.88
CA PHE A 546 0.14 -24.74 10.41
C PHE A 546 -0.50 -23.50 9.78
N LEU A 547 -0.59 -23.42 8.45
CA LEU A 547 -1.24 -22.26 7.81
C LEU A 547 -2.72 -22.11 8.19
N SER A 548 -3.44 -23.21 8.37
CA SER A 548 -4.85 -23.20 8.79
C SER A 548 -5.08 -22.77 10.23
N SER A 549 -4.08 -22.89 11.11
CA SER A 549 -4.19 -22.53 12.52
C SER A 549 -3.89 -21.05 12.79
N ILE A 550 -3.29 -20.35 11.83
CA ILE A 550 -2.89 -18.94 12.00
C ILE A 550 -4.11 -18.03 11.94
N LYS A 551 -4.22 -17.16 12.95
CA LYS A 551 -5.15 -16.04 12.99
C LYS A 551 -4.35 -14.75 12.89
N PHE A 552 -4.87 -13.77 12.14
CA PHE A 552 -4.25 -12.46 11.99
C PHE A 552 -5.04 -11.38 12.74
N LEU A 553 -4.37 -10.26 13.01
CA LEU A 553 -5.04 -9.04 13.43
C LEU A 553 -6.11 -8.63 12.40
N ASP A 554 -7.21 -8.05 12.89
CA ASP A 554 -8.23 -7.46 12.02
C ASP A 554 -7.60 -6.45 11.04
N GLY A 555 -7.90 -6.63 9.75
CA GLY A 555 -7.38 -5.79 8.67
C GLY A 555 -5.96 -6.09 8.17
N TYR A 556 -5.25 -7.09 8.73
CA TYR A 556 -3.86 -7.37 8.36
C TYR A 556 -3.69 -8.25 7.11
N ALA A 557 -4.40 -9.38 7.04
CA ALA A 557 -4.32 -10.35 5.94
C ALA A 557 -5.68 -11.04 5.72
N ALA A 558 -5.85 -11.74 4.59
CA ALA A 558 -7.04 -12.57 4.39
C ALA A 558 -7.04 -13.78 5.33
N ASN A 559 -8.19 -14.44 5.46
CA ASN A 559 -8.28 -15.70 6.19
C ASN A 559 -7.64 -16.83 5.37
N ILE A 560 -6.33 -17.03 5.56
CA ILE A 560 -5.52 -18.04 4.85
C ILE A 560 -6.06 -19.46 5.06
N SER A 561 -6.68 -19.74 6.21
CA SER A 561 -7.31 -21.05 6.49
C SER A 561 -8.33 -21.44 5.42
N LYS A 562 -9.10 -20.48 4.88
CA LYS A 562 -10.05 -20.73 3.77
C LYS A 562 -9.37 -21.06 2.44
N CYS A 563 -8.09 -20.72 2.31
CA CYS A 563 -7.28 -20.97 1.12
C CYS A 563 -6.59 -22.34 1.17
N VAL A 564 -6.64 -23.05 2.30
CA VAL A 564 -6.05 -24.38 2.46
C VAL A 564 -7.11 -25.44 2.16
N LYS A 565 -6.88 -26.29 1.14
CA LYS A 565 -7.74 -27.41 0.78
C LYS A 565 -6.92 -28.63 0.37
N ASP A 566 -7.14 -29.77 1.01
CA ASP A 566 -6.52 -31.07 0.69
C ASP A 566 -4.99 -31.03 0.54
N GLY A 567 -4.30 -30.27 1.41
CA GLY A 567 -2.85 -30.12 1.36
C GLY A 567 -2.35 -29.20 0.22
N LYS A 568 -3.22 -28.37 -0.36
CA LYS A 568 -2.91 -27.38 -1.40
C LYS A 568 -3.38 -25.99 -0.96
N LEU A 569 -2.75 -24.97 -1.54
CA LEU A 569 -3.17 -23.58 -1.39
C LEU A 569 -3.91 -23.12 -2.66
N MET A 570 -5.12 -22.60 -2.50
CA MET A 570 -5.97 -22.10 -3.59
C MET A 570 -6.67 -20.81 -3.16
N GLY A 571 -6.84 -19.86 -4.10
CA GLY A 571 -7.57 -18.61 -3.85
C GLY A 571 -6.82 -17.55 -3.04
N LEU A 572 -5.49 -17.69 -2.89
CA LEU A 572 -4.65 -16.65 -2.30
C LEU A 572 -4.61 -15.42 -3.19
N LYS A 573 -4.80 -14.24 -2.61
CA LYS A 573 -4.60 -12.96 -3.29
C LYS A 573 -3.13 -12.58 -3.26
N THR A 574 -2.76 -11.62 -4.09
CA THR A 574 -1.39 -11.10 -4.16
C THR A 574 -0.85 -10.72 -2.77
N HIS A 575 -1.61 -9.97 -1.95
CA HIS A 575 -1.20 -9.59 -0.58
C HIS A 575 -0.94 -10.80 0.34
N ASP A 576 -1.66 -11.90 0.15
CA ASP A 576 -1.49 -13.09 0.98
C ASP A 576 -0.13 -13.75 0.71
N TYR A 577 0.36 -13.72 -0.54
CA TYR A 577 1.72 -14.16 -0.87
C TYR A 577 2.82 -13.27 -0.24
N HIS A 578 2.57 -11.97 -0.08
CA HIS A 578 3.47 -11.09 0.66
C HIS A 578 3.61 -11.52 2.12
N VAL A 579 2.47 -11.78 2.77
CA VAL A 579 2.44 -12.24 4.16
C VAL A 579 3.08 -13.62 4.29
N LEU A 580 2.79 -14.53 3.36
CA LEU A 580 3.38 -15.86 3.33
C LEU A 580 4.90 -15.80 3.25
N LEU A 581 5.46 -15.10 2.25
CA LEU A 581 6.91 -15.06 2.06
C LEU A 581 7.61 -14.35 3.21
N GLN A 582 7.15 -13.17 3.63
CA GLN A 582 7.88 -12.35 4.59
C GLN A 582 7.76 -12.84 6.04
N ARG A 583 6.68 -13.56 6.39
CA ARG A 583 6.34 -13.90 7.78
C ARG A 583 6.11 -15.38 8.02
N LEU A 584 5.33 -16.06 7.18
CA LEU A 584 4.82 -17.38 7.53
C LEU A 584 5.74 -18.51 7.09
N ILE A 585 6.26 -18.46 5.87
CA ILE A 585 7.15 -19.50 5.32
C ILE A 585 8.38 -19.70 6.22
N PRO A 586 9.12 -18.65 6.64
CA PRO A 586 10.28 -18.79 7.53
C PRO A 586 10.03 -19.55 8.84
N ALA A 587 8.80 -19.47 9.37
CA ALA A 587 8.40 -20.17 10.58
C ALA A 587 7.86 -21.58 10.25
N GLY A 588 7.04 -21.69 9.21
CA GLY A 588 6.33 -22.92 8.86
C GLY A 588 7.21 -24.04 8.31
N ILE A 589 8.39 -23.74 7.75
CA ILE A 589 9.26 -24.76 7.14
C ILE A 589 10.29 -25.38 8.09
N ARG A 590 10.55 -24.76 9.26
CA ARG A 590 11.67 -25.12 10.17
C ARG A 590 11.66 -26.58 10.63
N GLY A 591 10.49 -27.21 10.71
CA GLY A 591 10.32 -28.60 11.14
C GLY A 591 10.23 -29.63 10.01
N TYR A 592 10.38 -29.21 8.73
CA TYR A 592 10.09 -30.07 7.58
C TYR A 592 11.24 -30.18 6.58
N LEU A 593 11.89 -29.07 6.21
CA LEU A 593 12.96 -29.08 5.21
C LEU A 593 14.34 -29.09 5.87
N CYS A 594 15.38 -29.50 5.12
CA CYS A 594 16.75 -29.50 5.64
C CYS A 594 17.29 -28.09 5.87
N LYS A 595 18.36 -27.99 6.67
CA LYS A 595 18.95 -26.72 7.11
C LYS A 595 19.33 -25.82 5.94
N GLU A 596 19.93 -26.36 4.89
CA GLU A 596 20.40 -25.61 3.72
C GLU A 596 19.23 -24.94 2.97
N VAL A 597 18.10 -25.65 2.83
CA VAL A 597 16.89 -25.14 2.17
C VAL A 597 16.22 -24.08 3.06
N ASN A 598 16.12 -24.35 4.37
CA ASN A 598 15.55 -23.42 5.32
C ASN A 598 16.31 -22.09 5.38
N GLU A 599 17.63 -22.13 5.44
CA GLU A 599 18.48 -20.92 5.48
C GLU A 599 18.31 -20.08 4.22
N ALA A 600 18.35 -20.70 3.03
CA ALA A 600 18.21 -19.96 1.77
C ALA A 600 16.83 -19.29 1.64
N ILE A 601 15.76 -19.98 2.05
CA ILE A 601 14.40 -19.42 2.04
C ILE A 601 14.25 -18.34 3.12
N PHE A 602 14.81 -18.56 4.32
CA PHE A 602 14.78 -17.58 5.40
C PHE A 602 15.44 -16.26 4.98
N GLU A 603 16.62 -16.33 4.36
CA GLU A 603 17.34 -15.15 3.88
C GLU A 603 16.57 -14.43 2.75
N LEU A 604 15.93 -15.17 1.84
CA LEU A 604 15.05 -14.59 0.82
C LEU A 604 13.86 -13.85 1.45
N SER A 605 13.23 -14.45 2.46
CA SER A 605 12.12 -13.86 3.20
C SER A 605 12.52 -12.62 3.98
N GLU A 606 13.66 -12.65 4.66
CA GLU A 606 14.25 -11.51 5.35
C GLU A 606 14.60 -10.38 4.38
N PHE A 607 15.21 -10.71 3.24
CA PHE A 607 15.50 -9.75 2.18
C PHE A 607 14.26 -8.95 1.76
N PHE A 608 13.14 -9.63 1.49
CA PHE A 608 11.90 -8.95 1.10
C PHE A 608 11.25 -8.19 2.26
N ARG A 609 11.37 -8.69 3.49
CA ARG A 609 10.87 -8.01 4.69
C ARG A 609 11.59 -6.68 4.90
N ASP A 610 12.91 -6.67 4.80
CA ASP A 610 13.75 -5.48 4.97
C ASP A 610 13.53 -4.50 3.79
N LEU A 611 13.53 -5.00 2.55
CA LEU A 611 13.29 -4.20 1.35
C LEU A 611 11.91 -3.52 1.35
N CYS A 612 10.87 -4.19 1.84
CA CYS A 612 9.49 -3.67 1.88
C CYS A 612 9.17 -2.86 3.14
N SER A 613 10.17 -2.52 3.97
CA SER A 613 9.96 -1.67 5.13
C SER A 613 9.41 -0.29 4.74
N LYS A 614 8.59 0.29 5.62
CA LYS A 614 8.09 1.67 5.46
C LYS A 614 9.21 2.71 5.59
N THR A 615 10.26 2.36 6.30
CA THR A 615 11.44 3.20 6.50
C THR A 615 12.66 2.40 6.12
N LEU A 616 13.43 2.92 5.18
CA LEU A 616 14.65 2.30 4.69
C LEU A 616 15.85 3.08 5.21
N LYS A 617 16.87 2.36 5.67
CA LYS A 617 18.19 2.93 5.96
C LYS A 617 19.13 2.63 4.79
N MET A 618 20.00 3.58 4.46
CA MET A 618 20.94 3.43 3.36
C MET A 618 21.89 2.24 3.57
N ASP A 619 22.39 2.08 4.81
CA ASP A 619 23.26 0.96 5.20
C ASP A 619 22.58 -0.40 5.02
N ASP A 620 21.28 -0.48 5.35
CA ASP A 620 20.48 -1.69 5.12
C ASP A 620 20.37 -2.00 3.63
N LEU A 621 20.15 -0.99 2.78
CA LEU A 621 20.08 -1.19 1.34
C LEU A 621 21.44 -1.59 0.72
N GLU A 622 22.56 -1.10 1.26
CA GLU A 622 23.90 -1.54 0.88
C GLU A 622 24.15 -3.00 1.25
N ARG A 623 23.72 -3.40 2.45
CA ARG A 623 23.74 -4.79 2.88
C ARG A 623 22.87 -5.66 1.98
N LEU A 624 21.65 -5.23 1.65
CA LEU A 624 20.74 -5.95 0.75
C LEU A 624 21.30 -6.07 -0.68
N GLU A 625 21.97 -5.05 -1.20
CA GLU A 625 22.62 -5.09 -2.53
C GLU A 625 23.75 -6.13 -2.58
N LYS A 626 24.53 -6.28 -1.50
CA LYS A 626 25.56 -7.32 -1.36
C LYS A 626 24.94 -8.72 -1.16
N ASN A 627 23.84 -8.81 -0.41
CA ASN A 627 23.20 -10.08 -0.07
C ASN A 627 22.34 -10.66 -1.21
N ALA A 628 21.70 -9.84 -2.03
CA ALA A 628 20.84 -10.30 -3.12
C ALA A 628 21.50 -11.35 -4.04
N PRO A 629 22.73 -11.13 -4.58
CA PRO A 629 23.38 -12.15 -5.40
C PRO A 629 23.79 -13.40 -4.61
N LEU A 630 24.11 -13.27 -3.31
CA LEU A 630 24.41 -14.43 -2.45
C LEU A 630 23.19 -15.32 -2.26
N ILE A 631 22.03 -14.72 -1.97
CA ILE A 631 20.76 -15.41 -1.80
C ILE A 631 20.38 -16.13 -3.11
N LEU A 632 20.44 -15.42 -4.24
CA LEU A 632 20.13 -16.01 -5.54
C LEU A 632 21.09 -17.15 -5.90
N CYS A 633 22.38 -17.03 -5.58
CA CYS A 633 23.34 -18.12 -5.78
C CYS A 633 23.05 -19.33 -4.87
N LYS A 634 22.63 -19.13 -3.61
CA LYS A 634 22.20 -20.22 -2.72
C LYS A 634 20.98 -20.94 -3.30
N LEU A 635 19.98 -20.18 -3.74
CA LEU A 635 18.81 -20.73 -4.39
C LEU A 635 19.20 -21.48 -5.67
N GLU A 636 20.11 -20.92 -6.49
CA GLU A 636 20.59 -21.56 -7.72
C GLU A 636 21.13 -22.94 -7.43
N LYS A 637 21.92 -23.12 -6.36
CA LYS A 637 22.46 -24.43 -5.94
C LYS A 637 21.41 -25.44 -5.49
N ILE A 638 20.25 -24.97 -5.03
CA ILE A 638 19.21 -25.81 -4.41
C ILE A 638 18.14 -26.17 -5.43
N PHE A 639 17.53 -25.16 -6.06
CA PHE A 639 16.37 -25.32 -6.94
C PHE A 639 16.78 -25.62 -8.39
N PRO A 640 15.92 -26.28 -9.18
CA PRO A 640 16.23 -26.58 -10.58
C PRO A 640 16.30 -25.29 -11.43
N PRO A 641 16.99 -25.30 -12.58
CA PRO A 641 17.07 -24.14 -13.49
C PRO A 641 15.70 -23.57 -13.89
N ALA A 642 14.69 -24.43 -13.98
CA ALA A 642 13.30 -24.03 -14.23
C ALA A 642 12.69 -23.18 -13.11
N PHE A 643 13.30 -23.03 -11.94
CA PHE A 643 12.85 -22.08 -10.92
C PHE A 643 13.18 -20.62 -11.31
N PHE A 644 14.29 -20.40 -12.00
CA PHE A 644 14.84 -19.08 -12.32
C PHE A 644 14.21 -18.50 -13.59
N ASP A 645 12.95 -18.08 -13.51
CA ASP A 645 12.37 -17.22 -14.54
C ASP A 645 12.78 -15.75 -14.35
N ILE A 646 12.29 -14.87 -15.23
CA ILE A 646 12.66 -13.47 -15.22
C ILE A 646 12.33 -12.79 -13.88
N MET A 647 11.25 -13.21 -13.19
CA MET A 647 10.84 -12.57 -11.93
C MET A 647 11.86 -12.81 -10.83
N ILE A 648 12.46 -14.01 -10.79
CA ILE A 648 13.54 -14.33 -9.85
C ILE A 648 14.80 -13.50 -10.16
N HIS A 649 15.11 -13.32 -11.44
CA HIS A 649 16.27 -12.52 -11.84
C HIS A 649 16.14 -11.05 -11.41
N LEU A 650 14.94 -10.47 -11.51
CA LEU A 650 14.70 -9.07 -11.14
C LEU A 650 15.04 -8.75 -9.68
N ILE A 651 15.04 -9.75 -8.79
CA ILE A 651 15.36 -9.61 -7.35
C ILE A 651 16.74 -8.97 -7.14
N VAL A 652 17.73 -9.31 -7.98
CA VAL A 652 19.11 -8.77 -7.85
C VAL A 652 19.18 -7.25 -8.05
N HIS A 653 18.18 -6.66 -8.70
CA HIS A 653 18.13 -5.23 -9.01
C HIS A 653 17.31 -4.40 -8.01
N LEU A 654 16.49 -5.05 -7.19
CA LEU A 654 15.57 -4.35 -6.27
C LEU A 654 16.25 -3.46 -5.24
N PRO A 655 17.40 -3.82 -4.61
CA PRO A 655 18.04 -2.96 -3.62
C PRO A 655 18.50 -1.63 -4.22
N LYS A 656 19.10 -1.70 -5.42
CA LYS A 656 19.51 -0.52 -6.16
C LYS A 656 18.32 0.35 -6.56
N GLU A 657 17.22 -0.27 -7.00
CA GLU A 657 16.00 0.47 -7.28
C GLU A 657 15.42 1.14 -6.03
N ALA A 658 15.46 0.49 -4.87
CA ALA A 658 15.03 1.10 -3.60
C ALA A 658 15.91 2.27 -3.17
N LYS A 659 17.22 2.25 -3.44
CA LYS A 659 18.11 3.41 -3.25
C LYS A 659 17.71 4.58 -4.14
N LEU A 660 17.44 4.29 -5.42
CA LEU A 660 17.08 5.30 -6.41
C LEU A 660 15.69 5.88 -6.19
N GLY A 661 14.68 5.07 -5.88
CA GLY A 661 13.27 5.47 -5.79
C GLY A 661 12.70 5.59 -4.37
N GLY A 662 13.51 5.32 -3.34
CA GLY A 662 13.09 5.31 -1.94
C GLY A 662 12.26 4.08 -1.56
N PRO A 663 11.44 4.17 -0.48
CA PRO A 663 10.55 3.09 -0.04
C PRO A 663 9.76 2.49 -1.19
N VAL A 664 9.40 1.20 -1.07
CA VAL A 664 8.72 0.49 -2.16
C VAL A 664 7.23 0.85 -2.21
N HIS A 665 6.56 1.08 -1.07
CA HIS A 665 5.12 1.35 -1.02
C HIS A 665 4.58 2.51 -1.90
N PRO A 666 5.32 3.60 -2.18
CA PRO A 666 4.91 4.65 -3.13
C PRO A 666 4.95 4.22 -4.60
N ARG A 667 5.39 2.99 -4.87
CA ARG A 667 5.59 2.42 -6.20
C ARG A 667 4.92 1.04 -6.32
N TRP A 668 4.05 0.69 -5.36
CA TRP A 668 3.27 -0.55 -5.37
C TRP A 668 2.14 -0.50 -6.39
N MET A 669 1.84 -1.65 -6.99
CA MET A 669 0.66 -1.81 -7.86
C MET A 669 -0.66 -1.98 -7.09
N PHE A 670 -0.63 -2.35 -5.79
CA PHE A 670 -1.85 -2.55 -4.99
C PHE A 670 -2.83 -1.36 -4.98
N PRO A 671 -2.40 -0.09 -4.78
CA PRO A 671 -3.33 1.04 -4.82
C PRO A 671 -3.99 1.20 -6.19
N PHE A 672 -3.23 0.97 -7.27
CA PHE A 672 -3.73 1.07 -8.63
C PHE A 672 -4.70 -0.06 -8.95
N GLU A 673 -4.39 -1.33 -8.66
CA GLU A 673 -5.34 -2.44 -8.87
C GLU A 673 -6.66 -2.24 -8.11
N ARG A 674 -6.61 -1.73 -6.87
CA ARG A 674 -7.81 -1.36 -6.10
C ARG A 674 -8.56 -0.20 -6.75
N TYR A 675 -7.85 0.78 -7.30
CA TYR A 675 -8.44 1.89 -8.03
C TYR A 675 -9.11 1.40 -9.34
N LEU A 676 -8.50 0.49 -10.08
CA LEU A 676 -9.11 -0.17 -11.24
C LEU A 676 -10.40 -0.90 -10.84
N GLY A 677 -10.39 -1.58 -9.69
CA GLY A 677 -11.60 -2.16 -9.08
C GLY A 677 -12.70 -1.13 -8.83
N SER A 678 -12.33 0.09 -8.43
CA SER A 678 -13.28 1.20 -8.27
C SER A 678 -13.84 1.69 -9.61
N LEU A 679 -13.00 1.79 -10.65
CA LEU A 679 -13.45 2.13 -12.00
C LEU A 679 -14.44 1.10 -12.55
N LYS A 680 -14.21 -0.21 -12.33
CA LYS A 680 -15.16 -1.27 -12.71
C LYS A 680 -16.56 -1.03 -12.13
N LYS A 681 -16.65 -0.52 -10.89
CA LYS A 681 -17.95 -0.22 -10.24
C LYS A 681 -18.73 0.93 -10.92
N TYR A 682 -18.07 1.75 -11.75
CA TYR A 682 -18.74 2.80 -12.53
C TYR A 682 -19.43 2.29 -13.80
N VAL A 683 -19.16 1.05 -14.22
CA VAL A 683 -19.76 0.48 -15.44
C VAL A 683 -21.23 0.14 -15.20
N ARG A 684 -22.12 1.07 -15.56
CA ARG A 684 -23.58 0.88 -15.52
C ARG A 684 -24.15 0.41 -16.85
N ASN A 685 -23.52 0.80 -17.97
CA ASN A 685 -23.88 0.35 -19.31
C ASN A 685 -22.74 -0.46 -19.93
N ARG A 686 -22.91 -1.79 -19.96
CA ARG A 686 -21.91 -2.72 -20.53
C ARG A 686 -21.68 -2.53 -22.04
N ALA A 687 -22.61 -1.90 -22.77
CA ALA A 687 -22.42 -1.58 -24.18
C ALA A 687 -21.50 -0.36 -24.42
N ARG A 688 -21.26 0.45 -23.39
CA ARG A 688 -20.39 1.64 -23.42
C ARG A 688 -19.61 1.77 -22.11
N PRO A 689 -18.70 0.82 -21.81
CA PRO A 689 -18.01 0.77 -20.52
C PRO A 689 -17.12 2.00 -20.31
N GLU A 690 -16.40 2.46 -21.34
CA GLU A 690 -15.52 3.63 -21.24
C GLU A 690 -16.29 4.91 -20.93
N GLY A 691 -17.42 5.13 -21.61
CA GLY A 691 -18.28 6.26 -21.34
C GLY A 691 -18.87 6.21 -19.93
N SER A 692 -19.26 5.03 -19.45
CA SER A 692 -19.77 4.86 -18.08
C SER A 692 -18.70 5.19 -17.03
N ILE A 693 -17.46 4.75 -17.26
CA ILE A 693 -16.33 5.03 -16.36
C ILE A 693 -16.00 6.52 -16.38
N ALA A 694 -15.95 7.16 -17.55
CA ALA A 694 -15.65 8.59 -17.65
C ALA A 694 -16.66 9.45 -16.89
N GLU A 695 -17.96 9.23 -17.10
CA GLU A 695 -19.01 9.96 -16.38
C GLU A 695 -18.97 9.70 -14.86
N GLY A 696 -18.78 8.43 -14.46
CA GLY A 696 -18.66 8.06 -13.06
C GLY A 696 -17.44 8.68 -12.39
N TYR A 697 -16.30 8.72 -13.09
CA TYR A 697 -15.07 9.35 -12.61
C TYR A 697 -15.24 10.86 -12.44
N ILE A 698 -15.82 11.57 -13.42
CA ILE A 698 -16.06 13.02 -13.29
C ILE A 698 -16.97 13.33 -12.11
N ALA A 699 -18.12 12.64 -12.00
CA ALA A 699 -19.01 12.84 -10.87
C ALA A 699 -18.28 12.62 -9.53
N ASN A 700 -17.52 11.54 -9.44
CA ASN A 700 -16.73 11.22 -8.25
C ASN A 700 -15.65 12.28 -7.95
N GLU A 701 -14.94 12.76 -8.96
CA GLU A 701 -13.87 13.77 -8.85
C GLU A 701 -14.42 15.15 -8.47
N CYS A 702 -15.57 15.58 -9.03
CA CYS A 702 -16.25 16.82 -8.64
C CYS A 702 -16.62 16.78 -7.16
N LEU A 703 -17.37 15.76 -6.75
CA LEU A 703 -17.88 15.62 -5.38
C LEU A 703 -16.77 15.43 -4.36
N THR A 704 -15.69 14.74 -4.73
CA THR A 704 -14.54 14.57 -3.84
C THR A 704 -13.87 15.91 -3.51
N PHE A 705 -13.94 16.94 -4.35
CA PHE A 705 -13.42 18.25 -3.91
C PHE A 705 -14.46 19.12 -3.24
N MET A 706 -15.70 19.14 -3.73
CA MET A 706 -16.76 19.93 -3.09
C MET A 706 -17.01 19.46 -1.66
N SER A 707 -16.93 18.15 -1.41
CA SER A 707 -17.12 17.56 -0.07
C SER A 707 -16.07 17.94 0.97
N LYS A 708 -14.97 18.61 0.60
CA LYS A 708 -14.04 19.18 1.59
C LYS A 708 -14.61 20.40 2.32
N TYR A 709 -15.66 20.99 1.76
CA TYR A 709 -16.31 22.21 2.22
C TYR A 709 -17.77 21.94 2.65
N LEU A 710 -18.17 20.66 2.70
CA LEU A 710 -19.48 20.25 3.21
C LEU A 710 -19.37 19.90 4.68
N HIS A 711 -20.15 20.59 5.51
CA HIS A 711 -20.29 20.33 6.95
C HIS A 711 -21.69 19.79 7.28
N GLY A 712 -21.79 19.04 8.39
CA GLY A 712 -23.05 18.42 8.84
C GLY A 712 -23.50 17.18 8.05
N ILE A 713 -22.69 16.67 7.11
CA ILE A 713 -22.92 15.39 6.43
C ILE A 713 -21.64 14.54 6.41
N GLU A 714 -21.80 13.22 6.40
CA GLU A 714 -20.66 12.31 6.29
C GLU A 714 -20.03 12.40 4.88
N THR A 715 -18.75 12.74 4.81
CA THR A 715 -17.98 12.86 3.56
C THR A 715 -16.93 11.76 3.43
N LYS A 716 -16.29 11.65 2.27
CA LYS A 716 -15.17 10.70 2.12
C LYS A 716 -13.99 11.01 3.04
N PHE A 717 -13.86 12.27 3.48
CA PHE A 717 -12.79 12.71 4.37
C PHE A 717 -13.20 12.62 5.84
N THR A 718 -14.49 12.82 6.15
CA THR A 718 -15.01 12.79 7.53
C THR A 718 -15.56 11.42 7.93
N ARG A 719 -15.79 10.49 6.99
CA ARG A 719 -16.23 9.11 7.26
C ARG A 719 -15.28 8.45 8.26
N LYS A 720 -15.83 8.13 9.43
CA LYS A 720 -15.10 7.48 10.51
C LYS A 720 -14.60 6.11 10.03
N ARG A 721 -13.34 5.81 10.31
CA ARG A 721 -12.77 4.50 10.00
C ARG A 721 -13.46 3.42 10.83
N ARG A 722 -13.40 2.17 10.35
CA ARG A 722 -13.96 1.00 11.05
C ARG A 722 -13.49 0.87 12.51
N ASN A 723 -12.25 1.27 12.79
CA ASN A 723 -11.66 1.28 14.13
C ASN A 723 -11.43 2.72 14.63
N TYR A 724 -12.37 3.63 14.43
CA TYR A 724 -12.31 4.96 15.04
C TYR A 724 -12.47 4.85 16.56
N ASP A 725 -11.54 5.44 17.31
CA ASP A 725 -11.70 5.87 18.70
C ASP A 725 -12.27 7.29 18.72
N TYR A 726 -13.08 7.63 19.73
CA TYR A 726 -13.73 8.94 19.77
C TYR A 726 -12.69 10.08 19.78
N ASN A 727 -12.72 11.01 18.82
CA ASN A 727 -12.02 12.30 19.00
C ASN A 727 -12.87 13.26 19.83
N GLN A 728 -12.13 14.05 20.62
CA GLN A 728 -12.49 14.97 21.70
C GLN A 728 -13.56 16.01 21.34
N ASP A 729 -14.71 15.94 22.01
CA ASP A 729 -15.62 17.09 22.21
C ASP A 729 -15.83 17.41 23.71
N LYS A 730 -15.07 16.76 24.60
CA LYS A 730 -15.01 17.13 26.02
C LYS A 730 -13.59 17.59 26.33
N ALA A 731 -13.44 18.89 26.54
CA ALA A 731 -12.25 19.46 27.15
C ALA A 731 -12.30 19.12 28.66
N GLU A 732 -11.80 17.95 29.02
CA GLU A 732 -11.48 17.63 30.41
C GLU A 732 -10.10 18.24 30.73
N GLU A 733 -9.95 18.75 31.94
CA GLU A 733 -8.76 19.48 32.40
C GLU A 733 -7.55 18.55 32.58
N LEU A 734 -7.78 17.33 33.05
CA LEU A 734 -6.77 16.28 33.20
C LEU A 734 -6.75 15.36 31.98
N VAL A 735 -5.53 15.13 31.47
CA VAL A 735 -5.27 14.25 30.33
C VAL A 735 -5.74 12.83 30.63
N VAL A 736 -5.62 12.37 31.89
CA VAL A 736 -6.02 11.03 32.33
C VAL A 736 -7.49 10.70 32.05
N PHE A 737 -8.40 11.68 32.13
CA PHE A 737 -9.81 11.48 31.80
C PHE A 737 -10.09 11.69 30.31
N SER A 738 -9.30 12.55 29.64
CA SER A 738 -9.42 12.81 28.20
C SER A 738 -9.00 11.65 27.27
N LEU A 739 -8.43 10.56 27.80
CA LEU A 739 -7.91 9.43 27.02
C LEU A 739 -9.05 8.69 26.29
N SER A 740 -9.04 8.79 24.95
CA SER A 740 -10.08 8.25 24.08
C SER A 740 -10.01 6.73 23.93
N VAL A 741 -10.82 6.01 24.69
CA VAL A 741 -11.06 4.57 24.50
C VAL A 741 -12.52 4.36 24.11
N ARG A 742 -12.76 3.65 23.00
CA ARG A 742 -14.11 3.23 22.60
C ARG A 742 -14.34 1.76 22.99
N PRO A 743 -14.93 1.46 24.16
CA PRO A 743 -15.31 0.09 24.49
C PRO A 743 -16.46 -0.41 23.61
N PHE A 744 -16.55 -1.72 23.38
CA PHE A 744 -17.64 -2.31 22.59
C PHE A 744 -18.00 -3.75 23.02
N GLY A 745 -19.16 -4.21 22.54
CA GLY A 745 -19.74 -5.50 22.88
C GLY A 745 -20.82 -5.38 23.96
N LEU A 746 -21.48 -6.50 24.25
CA LEU A 746 -22.51 -6.53 25.30
C LEU A 746 -21.88 -6.05 26.61
N VAL A 747 -22.46 -5.03 27.22
CA VAL A 747 -22.11 -4.62 28.59
C VAL A 747 -22.66 -5.71 29.49
N THR A 748 -21.83 -6.68 29.82
CA THR A 748 -22.11 -7.53 30.96
C THR A 748 -21.77 -6.70 32.19
N PRO A 749 -22.69 -6.53 33.15
CA PRO A 749 -22.29 -6.16 34.50
C PRO A 749 -21.70 -7.43 35.15
N PRO A 750 -20.38 -7.56 35.40
CA PRO A 750 -19.88 -8.70 36.14
C PRO A 750 -19.51 -8.26 37.55
N THR A 751 -19.59 -9.21 38.49
CA THR A 751 -19.00 -9.21 39.84
C THR A 751 -18.19 -7.98 40.23
N LYS A 752 -18.65 -7.24 41.26
CA LYS A 752 -17.93 -6.13 41.91
C LYS A 752 -16.43 -6.41 41.93
N LEU A 753 -15.60 -5.52 41.34
CA LEU A 753 -14.17 -5.53 41.64
C LEU A 753 -14.02 -5.46 43.16
N SER A 754 -13.14 -6.29 43.71
CA SER A 754 -12.80 -6.21 45.12
C SER A 754 -12.15 -4.87 45.43
N GLN A 755 -12.25 -4.40 46.67
CA GLN A 755 -11.58 -3.17 47.09
C GLN A 755 -10.07 -3.24 46.81
N VAL A 756 -9.46 -4.42 46.96
CA VAL A 756 -8.05 -4.67 46.65
C VAL A 756 -7.75 -4.40 45.16
N GLU A 757 -8.60 -4.88 44.24
CA GLU A 757 -8.42 -4.63 42.81
C GLU A 757 -8.59 -3.16 42.45
N LEU A 758 -9.54 -2.46 43.09
CA LEU A 758 -9.73 -1.02 42.92
C LEU A 758 -8.55 -0.21 43.45
N ASP A 759 -8.01 -0.59 44.61
CA ASP A 759 -6.83 0.06 45.21
C ASP A 759 -5.59 -0.13 44.34
N VAL A 760 -5.40 -1.34 43.79
CA VAL A 760 -4.33 -1.63 42.83
C VAL A 760 -4.50 -0.82 41.55
N ALA A 761 -5.72 -0.76 41.00
CA ALA A 761 -6.00 0.03 39.80
C ALA A 761 -5.78 1.53 40.05
N HIS A 762 -6.24 2.05 41.18
CA HIS A 762 -6.06 3.45 41.57
C HIS A 762 -4.57 3.79 41.75
N LYS A 763 -3.81 2.95 42.47
CA LYS A 763 -2.36 3.10 42.61
C LYS A 763 -1.66 3.08 41.26
N PHE A 764 -2.06 2.19 40.35
CA PHE A 764 -1.51 2.12 39.00
C PHE A 764 -1.76 3.41 38.23
N ILE A 765 -2.98 3.96 38.28
CA ILE A 765 -3.35 5.23 37.62
C ILE A 765 -2.48 6.37 38.16
N LEU A 766 -2.40 6.54 39.48
CA LEU A 766 -1.61 7.61 40.09
C LEU A 766 -0.11 7.52 39.75
N ASN A 767 0.43 6.31 39.60
CA ASN A 767 1.83 6.11 39.24
C ASN A 767 2.15 6.31 37.75
N ASN A 768 1.13 6.36 36.87
CA ASN A 768 1.29 6.49 35.42
C ASN A 768 0.62 7.75 34.85
N CYS A 769 0.25 8.69 35.72
CA CYS A 769 -0.38 9.95 35.37
C CYS A 769 0.67 11.08 35.51
N ASP A 770 0.99 11.75 34.41
CA ASP A 770 2.04 12.79 34.38
C ASP A 770 1.64 13.96 35.30
N GLU A 771 0.34 14.25 35.39
CA GLU A 771 -0.27 15.29 36.22
C GLU A 771 -0.06 15.05 37.73
N ILE A 772 0.23 13.81 38.12
CA ILE A 772 0.46 13.42 39.52
C ILE A 772 1.96 13.45 39.88
N GLU A 773 2.85 13.54 38.90
CA GLU A 773 4.30 13.44 39.12
C GLU A 773 4.83 14.52 40.08
N GLU A 774 4.31 15.75 40.00
CA GLU A 774 4.69 16.82 40.91
C GLU A 774 4.35 16.49 42.38
N TYR A 775 3.17 15.91 42.62
CA TYR A 775 2.76 15.47 43.96
C TYR A 775 3.61 14.28 44.43
N ARG A 776 4.02 13.40 43.52
CA ARG A 776 4.95 12.30 43.86
C ARG A 776 6.29 12.83 44.31
N ILE A 777 6.85 13.81 43.61
CA ILE A 777 8.10 14.49 43.98
C ILE A 777 7.94 15.17 45.35
N LYS A 778 6.88 15.97 45.55
CA LYS A 778 6.58 16.64 46.84
C LYS A 778 6.51 15.65 48.00
N HIS A 779 5.84 14.51 47.81
CA HIS A 779 5.74 13.48 48.84
C HIS A 779 7.11 12.84 49.15
N LYS A 780 7.92 12.54 48.12
CA LYS A 780 9.28 12.01 48.33
C LYS A 780 10.17 13.00 49.09
N GLU A 781 10.16 14.27 48.70
CA GLU A 781 10.90 15.33 49.40
C GLU A 781 10.47 15.47 50.87
N MET A 782 9.16 15.42 51.13
CA MET A 782 8.61 15.44 52.49
C MET A 782 9.11 14.24 53.31
N LEU A 783 9.01 13.02 52.77
CA LEU A 783 9.48 11.81 53.45
C LEU A 783 10.98 11.87 53.73
N GLN A 784 11.77 12.40 52.79
CA GLN A 784 13.22 12.56 52.92
C GLN A 784 13.61 13.58 53.97
N ARG A 785 12.82 14.66 54.15
CA ARG A 785 13.01 15.62 55.25
C ARG A 785 12.65 15.04 56.61
N ILE A 786 11.65 14.14 56.68
CA ILE A 786 11.23 13.50 57.94
C ILE A 786 12.24 12.42 58.36
N HIS A 787 12.61 11.54 57.43
CA HIS A 787 13.59 10.48 57.69
C HIS A 787 14.20 9.98 56.36
N PRO A 788 15.53 10.06 56.16
CA PRO A 788 16.15 9.79 54.86
C PRO A 788 16.24 8.29 54.50
N GLU A 789 16.01 7.39 55.44
CA GLU A 789 16.04 5.94 55.16
C GLU A 789 14.73 5.43 54.56
N ASN A 790 14.85 4.47 53.64
CA ASN A 790 13.74 3.73 53.01
C ASN A 790 12.65 4.63 52.38
N VAL A 791 13.05 5.82 51.88
CA VAL A 791 12.12 6.82 51.31
C VAL A 791 11.28 6.23 50.18
N ASP A 792 11.87 5.45 49.26
CA ASP A 792 11.13 4.86 48.14
C ASP A 792 10.09 3.83 48.61
N SER A 793 10.45 2.94 49.54
CA SER A 793 9.49 1.97 50.09
C SER A 793 8.37 2.65 50.84
N ARG A 794 8.68 3.66 51.68
CA ARG A 794 7.67 4.44 52.41
C ARG A 794 6.78 5.23 51.45
N HIS A 795 7.35 5.77 50.38
CA HIS A 795 6.60 6.47 49.35
C HIS A 795 5.60 5.54 48.66
N GLU A 796 6.04 4.34 48.26
CA GLU A 796 5.16 3.36 47.63
C GLU A 796 4.00 2.92 48.52
N ASP A 797 4.19 2.86 49.83
CA ASP A 797 3.16 2.44 50.79
C ASP A 797 2.21 3.58 51.20
N GLN A 798 2.72 4.81 51.31
CA GLN A 798 1.99 5.93 51.93
C GLN A 798 1.41 6.91 50.92
N PHE A 799 1.91 6.93 49.67
CA PHE A 799 1.57 7.98 48.70
C PHE A 799 0.07 8.09 48.40
N THR A 800 -0.62 6.97 48.11
CA THR A 800 -2.05 7.01 47.76
C THR A 800 -2.90 7.63 48.87
N LYS A 801 -2.61 7.29 50.13
CA LYS A 801 -3.31 7.84 51.29
C LYS A 801 -2.96 9.31 51.50
N TRP A 802 -1.66 9.64 51.48
CA TRP A 802 -1.21 11.03 51.61
C TRP A 802 -1.80 11.93 50.54
N PHE A 803 -1.81 11.48 49.27
CA PHE A 803 -2.34 12.23 48.14
C PHE A 803 -3.83 12.50 48.33
N LYS A 804 -4.61 11.48 48.71
CA LYS A 804 -6.03 11.63 49.03
C LYS A 804 -6.28 12.64 50.15
N ASP A 805 -5.56 12.51 51.27
CA ASP A 805 -5.73 13.39 52.44
C ASP A 805 -5.32 14.83 52.11
N HIS A 806 -4.21 15.02 51.39
CA HIS A 806 -3.68 16.31 50.98
C HIS A 806 -4.65 17.05 50.03
N ILE A 807 -5.14 16.38 48.99
CA ILE A 807 -6.07 16.97 48.02
C ILE A 807 -7.43 17.25 48.67
N ASN A 808 -7.92 16.38 49.54
CA ASN A 808 -9.17 16.63 50.28
C ASN A 808 -9.07 17.86 51.19
N GLN A 809 -7.93 18.05 51.86
CA GLN A 809 -7.71 19.24 52.68
C GLN A 809 -7.70 20.52 51.83
N LEU A 810 -6.95 20.52 50.73
CA LEU A 810 -6.90 21.66 49.80
C LEU A 810 -8.25 21.98 49.16
N HIS A 811 -9.07 20.96 48.90
CA HIS A 811 -10.43 21.13 48.38
C HIS A 811 -11.38 21.74 49.43
N ILE A 812 -11.30 21.31 50.70
CA ILE A 812 -12.04 21.93 51.81
C ILE A 812 -11.64 23.40 51.98
N ASP A 813 -10.35 23.69 51.85
CA ASP A 813 -9.79 25.04 51.95
C ASP A 813 -10.10 25.92 50.72
N LYS A 814 -10.83 25.38 49.72
CA LYS A 814 -11.19 26.02 48.45
C LYS A 814 -9.98 26.61 47.72
N SER A 815 -8.85 25.89 47.75
CA SER A 815 -7.66 26.28 47.00
C SER A 815 -7.95 26.29 45.50
N LEU A 816 -7.44 27.31 44.79
CA LEU A 816 -7.48 27.36 43.32
C LEU A 816 -6.58 26.30 42.67
N ASP A 817 -5.71 25.65 43.45
CA ASP A 817 -4.77 24.63 42.97
C ASP A 817 -5.39 23.22 42.86
N VAL A 818 -6.68 23.04 43.19
CA VAL A 818 -7.37 21.75 43.11
C VAL A 818 -8.63 21.86 42.26
N SER A 819 -8.61 21.23 41.10
CA SER A 819 -9.80 21.06 40.26
C SER A 819 -10.70 19.93 40.77
N GLU A 820 -11.98 19.95 40.35
CA GLU A 820 -12.93 18.87 40.61
C GLU A 820 -12.45 17.51 40.05
N GLU A 821 -11.72 17.54 38.94
CA GLU A 821 -11.13 16.36 38.32
C GLU A 821 -9.99 15.79 39.18
N LEU A 822 -9.09 16.66 39.68
CA LEU A 822 -7.99 16.24 40.56
C LEU A 822 -8.52 15.70 41.89
N TRP A 823 -9.57 16.32 42.43
CA TRP A 823 -10.26 15.84 43.63
C TRP A 823 -10.92 14.47 43.42
N ALA A 824 -11.61 14.27 42.30
CA ALA A 824 -12.21 12.98 41.94
C ALA A 824 -11.13 11.89 41.80
N LEU A 825 -10.02 12.21 41.12
CA LEU A 825 -8.88 11.30 40.94
C LEU A 825 -8.24 10.90 42.29
N ALA A 826 -8.08 11.84 43.22
CA ALA A 826 -7.52 11.57 44.54
C ALA A 826 -8.39 10.64 45.40
N ASN A 827 -9.71 10.70 45.24
CA ASN A 827 -10.65 9.88 46.01
C ASN A 827 -10.86 8.47 45.46
N GLY A 828 -10.35 8.18 44.25
CA GLY A 828 -10.38 6.85 43.64
C GLY A 828 -11.72 6.51 42.96
N PRO A 829 -11.76 5.37 42.26
CA PRO A 829 -12.94 4.94 41.50
C PRO A 829 -14.10 4.48 42.41
N ILE A 830 -15.34 4.68 41.95
CA ILE A 830 -16.57 4.29 42.63
C ILE A 830 -16.77 2.77 42.49
N PRO A 831 -16.78 2.00 43.60
CA PRO A 831 -16.78 0.52 43.55
C PRO A 831 -17.98 -0.14 42.85
N PHE A 832 -19.13 0.54 42.78
CA PHE A 832 -20.37 -0.02 42.21
C PHE A 832 -20.67 0.45 40.78
N MET A 833 -19.76 1.20 40.15
CA MET A 833 -19.93 1.77 38.81
C MET A 833 -18.85 1.31 37.82
N THR A 834 -18.39 0.06 37.95
CA THR A 834 -17.44 -0.56 37.03
C THR A 834 -18.18 -1.26 35.90
N LYS A 835 -17.79 -1.01 34.65
CA LYS A 835 -18.34 -1.72 33.49
C LYS A 835 -17.28 -2.57 32.83
N HIS A 836 -17.69 -3.75 32.37
CA HIS A 836 -16.82 -4.64 31.63
C HIS A 836 -17.26 -4.76 30.18
N TYR A 837 -16.27 -4.89 29.32
CA TYR A 837 -16.45 -4.99 27.89
C TYR A 837 -15.67 -6.18 27.34
N SER A 838 -16.14 -6.68 26.20
CA SER A 838 -15.49 -7.79 25.50
C SER A 838 -14.44 -7.31 24.48
N GLY A 839 -14.25 -5.99 24.37
CA GLY A 839 -13.20 -5.37 23.56
C GLY A 839 -13.26 -3.85 23.65
N CYS A 840 -12.23 -3.20 23.13
CA CYS A 840 -12.13 -1.75 23.01
C CYS A 840 -11.36 -1.33 21.76
N ILE A 841 -11.49 -0.08 21.36
CA ILE A 841 -10.64 0.55 20.34
C ILE A 841 -9.87 1.68 21.01
N VAL A 842 -8.55 1.66 20.85
CA VAL A 842 -7.61 2.65 21.39
C VAL A 842 -6.54 2.90 20.33
N ASN A 843 -6.23 4.16 20.04
CA ASN A 843 -5.29 4.60 19.00
C ASN A 843 -5.59 3.99 17.62
N GLU A 844 -6.86 4.01 17.22
CA GLU A 844 -7.41 3.32 16.04
C GLU A 844 -7.19 1.78 15.99
N VAL A 845 -6.76 1.17 17.10
CA VAL A 845 -6.46 -0.26 17.20
C VAL A 845 -7.55 -0.98 17.98
N ARG A 846 -8.11 -2.05 17.38
CA ARG A 846 -9.13 -2.89 18.01
C ARG A 846 -8.51 -3.94 18.95
N PHE A 847 -8.96 -4.04 20.18
CA PHE A 847 -8.58 -5.09 21.11
C PHE A 847 -9.80 -5.94 21.46
N HIS A 848 -9.58 -7.25 21.62
CA HIS A 848 -10.59 -8.20 22.11
C HIS A 848 -10.08 -8.84 23.39
N THR A 849 -10.99 -9.22 24.29
CA THR A 849 -10.65 -10.18 25.34
C THR A 849 -10.28 -11.52 24.72
N LYS A 850 -9.40 -12.29 25.37
CA LYS A 850 -8.96 -13.61 24.92
C LYS A 850 -10.14 -14.54 24.61
N ASP A 851 -11.14 -14.58 25.48
CA ASP A 851 -12.35 -15.39 25.31
C ASP A 851 -13.13 -15.03 24.04
N ARG A 852 -13.26 -13.73 23.75
CA ARG A 852 -13.91 -13.25 22.52
C ARG A 852 -13.07 -13.64 21.29
N ASP A 853 -11.75 -13.54 21.39
CA ASP A 853 -10.80 -13.80 20.32
C ASP A 853 -10.75 -15.29 19.92
N ASP A 854 -10.91 -16.19 20.90
CA ASP A 854 -10.90 -17.64 20.67
C ASP A 854 -12.05 -18.10 19.76
N CYS A 855 -13.21 -17.45 19.90
CA CYS A 855 -14.39 -17.65 19.05
C CYS A 855 -14.34 -16.92 17.70
N ARG A 856 -13.23 -16.25 17.36
CA ARG A 856 -13.08 -15.46 16.12
C ARG A 856 -12.01 -16.01 15.20
N THR A 857 -12.12 -15.64 13.93
CA THR A 857 -11.13 -15.95 12.88
C THR A 857 -9.95 -14.97 12.86
N THR A 858 -10.02 -13.90 13.65
CA THR A 858 -8.95 -12.92 13.84
C THR A 858 -8.41 -13.03 15.26
N GLN A 859 -7.16 -12.59 15.47
CA GLN A 859 -6.50 -12.54 16.77
C GLN A 859 -6.19 -11.08 17.11
N ASN A 860 -6.85 -10.52 18.12
CA ASN A 860 -6.76 -9.12 18.53
C ASN A 860 -6.59 -8.97 20.06
N SER A 861 -6.32 -10.06 20.77
CA SER A 861 -6.13 -10.07 22.23
C SER A 861 -4.69 -9.90 22.69
N GLY A 862 -3.69 -10.04 21.81
CA GLY A 862 -2.27 -10.02 22.19
C GLY A 862 -1.76 -8.62 22.56
N LEU A 863 -1.01 -8.54 23.66
CA LEU A 863 -0.33 -7.34 24.18
C LEU A 863 1.18 -7.56 24.23
N VAL A 864 1.93 -6.48 24.03
CA VAL A 864 3.35 -6.41 24.38
C VAL A 864 3.61 -5.13 25.18
N VAL A 865 4.35 -5.29 26.29
CA VAL A 865 4.73 -4.20 27.19
C VAL A 865 6.24 -4.23 27.36
N GLU A 866 6.90 -3.10 27.11
CA GLU A 866 8.32 -2.92 27.39
C GLU A 866 8.52 -2.75 28.90
N GLY A 867 9.38 -3.57 29.50
CA GLY A 867 9.70 -3.48 30.91
C GLY A 867 11.15 -3.84 31.20
N ASP A 868 11.59 -3.60 32.43
CA ASP A 868 12.93 -3.95 32.88
C ASP A 868 12.89 -5.21 33.74
N HIS A 869 13.72 -6.19 33.39
CA HIS A 869 13.94 -7.37 34.22
C HIS A 869 15.43 -7.53 34.48
N LYS A 870 15.83 -7.40 35.75
CA LYS A 870 17.23 -7.52 36.19
C LYS A 870 18.16 -6.56 35.42
N GLY A 871 17.72 -5.32 35.22
CA GLY A 871 18.50 -4.28 34.53
C GLY A 871 18.62 -4.44 33.02
N LYS A 872 17.85 -5.36 32.40
CA LYS A 872 17.73 -5.47 30.94
C LYS A 872 16.32 -5.08 30.51
N HIS A 873 16.21 -4.27 29.46
CA HIS A 873 14.94 -4.05 28.76
C HIS A 873 14.49 -5.35 28.09
N ILE A 874 13.32 -5.84 28.48
CA ILE A 874 12.67 -7.04 27.94
C ILE A 874 11.22 -6.72 27.56
N ASP A 875 10.79 -7.25 26.42
CA ASP A 875 9.39 -7.24 26.01
C ASP A 875 8.60 -8.34 26.73
N PHE A 876 7.59 -7.94 27.49
CA PHE A 876 6.63 -8.86 28.12
C PHE A 876 5.41 -9.04 27.23
N TYR A 877 5.06 -10.29 26.94
CA TYR A 877 3.91 -10.63 26.11
C TYR A 877 2.75 -11.15 26.95
N GLY A 878 1.54 -10.70 26.64
CA GLY A 878 0.33 -11.11 27.34
C GLY A 878 -0.90 -11.12 26.46
N PHE A 879 -2.06 -11.38 27.07
CA PHE A 879 -3.36 -11.29 26.41
C PHE A 879 -4.32 -10.45 27.25
N VAL A 880 -5.16 -9.65 26.60
CA VAL A 880 -6.26 -8.92 27.24
C VAL A 880 -7.23 -9.94 27.83
N LYS A 881 -7.37 -9.96 29.16
CA LYS A 881 -8.36 -10.81 29.83
C LYS A 881 -9.68 -10.09 30.00
N ALA A 882 -9.63 -8.83 30.41
CA ALA A 882 -10.81 -8.01 30.62
C ALA A 882 -10.57 -6.60 30.07
N VAL A 883 -11.65 -5.90 29.74
CA VAL A 883 -11.62 -4.46 29.49
C VAL A 883 -12.55 -3.84 30.51
N VAL A 884 -12.01 -2.98 31.38
CA VAL A 884 -12.75 -2.38 32.49
C VAL A 884 -12.79 -0.86 32.35
N GLU A 885 -13.99 -0.28 32.41
CA GLU A 885 -14.22 1.17 32.56
C GLU A 885 -14.44 1.45 34.04
N LEU A 886 -13.59 2.32 34.60
CA LEU A 886 -13.69 2.83 35.97
C LEU A 886 -14.42 4.16 35.95
N THR A 887 -15.37 4.34 36.86
CA THR A 887 -16.11 5.60 37.04
C THR A 887 -15.65 6.26 38.32
N PHE A 888 -15.34 7.55 38.28
CA PHE A 888 -14.97 8.38 39.42
C PHE A 888 -16.14 9.31 39.79
N PHE A 889 -15.99 10.08 40.88
CA PHE A 889 -16.96 11.10 41.26
C PHE A 889 -17.24 12.09 40.11
N HIS A 890 -18.43 12.71 40.11
CA HIS A 890 -18.92 13.56 39.01
C HIS A 890 -19.03 12.86 37.63
N ALA A 891 -19.06 11.52 37.61
CA ALA A 891 -19.19 10.71 36.41
C ALA A 891 -18.03 10.82 35.41
N TYR A 892 -16.83 11.25 35.87
CA TYR A 892 -15.60 11.10 35.10
C TYR A 892 -15.32 9.62 34.87
N LYS A 893 -14.89 9.26 33.67
CA LYS A 893 -14.67 7.88 33.26
C LYS A 893 -13.25 7.70 32.79
N MET A 894 -12.68 6.56 33.11
CA MET A 894 -11.37 6.16 32.61
C MET A 894 -11.42 4.71 32.16
N ALA A 895 -10.89 4.46 30.97
CA ALA A 895 -10.43 3.13 30.59
C ALA A 895 -8.89 3.19 30.58
N PRO A 896 -8.18 2.32 31.32
CA PRO A 896 -6.73 2.37 31.35
C PRO A 896 -6.16 2.24 29.94
N SER A 897 -5.55 3.30 29.43
CA SER A 897 -4.69 3.22 28.25
C SER A 897 -3.28 3.55 28.70
N GLY A 898 -2.46 2.51 28.83
CA GLY A 898 -1.04 2.72 29.11
C GLY A 898 -0.39 3.37 27.90
N LYS A 899 0.32 4.48 28.10
CA LYS A 899 1.25 5.08 27.10
C LYS A 899 2.30 4.06 26.56
N ARG A 900 2.40 2.87 27.16
CA ARG A 900 3.32 1.77 26.82
C ARG A 900 2.66 0.52 26.22
N LEU A 901 1.34 0.49 26.02
CA LEU A 901 0.68 -0.67 25.42
C LEU A 901 0.93 -0.71 23.91
N LYS A 902 1.77 -1.64 23.46
CA LYS A 902 1.93 -1.96 22.05
C LYS A 902 1.18 -3.26 21.75
N ARG A 903 0.60 -3.35 20.55
CA ARG A 903 -0.14 -4.55 20.12
C ARG A 903 0.85 -5.65 19.74
N ASN A 904 0.65 -6.87 20.23
CA ASN A 904 1.49 -7.99 19.80
C ASN A 904 1.07 -8.44 18.39
N CYS A 905 1.94 -8.23 17.41
CA CYS A 905 1.83 -8.86 16.09
C CYS A 905 2.47 -10.26 16.14
N PRO A 906 1.90 -11.29 15.48
CA PRO A 906 2.59 -12.57 15.35
C PRO A 906 3.98 -12.38 14.70
N PRO A 907 4.96 -13.23 15.03
CA PRO A 907 6.18 -12.79 15.71
C PRO A 907 7.14 -12.01 14.80
N ASN A 908 7.60 -10.85 15.29
CA ASN A 908 9.00 -10.45 15.14
C ASN A 908 9.81 -11.38 16.05
N THR A 909 10.39 -12.43 15.49
CA THR A 909 11.43 -13.19 16.20
C THR A 909 12.72 -12.39 16.12
N ASN A 910 13.00 -11.58 17.15
CA ASN A 910 14.37 -11.22 17.47
C ASN A 910 15.06 -12.50 17.96
N LEU A 911 15.70 -13.23 17.06
CA LEU A 911 16.69 -14.24 17.42
C LEU A 911 18.00 -13.48 17.67
N GLN A 912 18.33 -13.26 18.94
CA GLN A 912 19.70 -12.98 19.31
C GLN A 912 20.56 -14.16 18.84
N SER A 913 21.54 -13.84 18.00
CA SER A 913 22.57 -14.77 17.55
C SER A 913 23.46 -15.16 18.73
N GLU A 914 23.35 -16.40 19.21
CA GLU A 914 24.47 -17.03 19.89
C GLU A 914 25.48 -17.44 18.81
N GLN A 915 26.57 -16.68 18.70
CA GLN A 915 27.75 -17.13 17.98
C GLN A 915 28.48 -18.19 18.82
N PRO A 916 29.00 -19.28 18.23
CA PRO A 916 29.90 -20.17 18.93
C PRO A 916 31.29 -19.50 19.08
N PRO A 917 31.95 -19.58 20.24
CA PRO A 917 33.27 -19.02 20.41
C PRO A 917 34.30 -19.83 19.61
N THR A 918 35.08 -19.10 18.82
CA THR A 918 36.29 -19.56 18.15
C THR A 918 37.34 -19.97 19.18
N SER A 919 37.84 -21.20 19.08
CA SER A 919 39.00 -21.67 19.82
C SER A 919 40.28 -21.04 19.28
N ASN A 920 41.05 -20.36 20.14
CA ASN A 920 42.51 -20.42 20.12
C ASN A 920 43.15 -19.96 21.44
N SER A 921 44.09 -20.79 21.87
CA SER A 921 45.32 -20.52 22.63
C SER A 921 45.30 -20.22 24.15
N THR A 922 45.79 -21.23 24.88
CA THR A 922 46.95 -21.25 25.82
C THR A 922 46.80 -20.92 27.31
N LEU A 923 47.30 -21.89 28.11
CA LEU A 923 47.89 -21.82 29.48
C LEU A 923 46.88 -21.64 30.62
N GLU A 924 46.95 -22.25 31.81
CA GLU A 924 47.85 -23.22 32.44
C GLU A 924 47.17 -23.70 33.75
N HIS A 925 47.34 -24.97 34.09
CA HIS A 925 47.49 -25.55 35.44
C HIS A 925 46.48 -25.40 36.60
N GLN A 926 46.27 -26.58 37.23
CA GLN A 926 45.91 -26.91 38.63
C GLN A 926 44.42 -26.85 39.01
N SER A 927 43.82 -27.78 39.76
CA SER A 927 44.07 -29.17 40.22
C SER A 927 42.94 -29.50 41.21
N ALA A 928 42.52 -30.77 41.27
CA ALA A 928 41.81 -31.42 42.40
C ALA A 928 40.33 -30.97 42.64
N THR A 929 39.34 -31.81 42.94
CA THR A 929 39.28 -33.22 43.40
C THR A 929 37.79 -33.66 43.41
N THR A 930 37.53 -34.95 43.14
CA THR A 930 36.50 -35.88 43.72
C THR A 930 35.19 -35.29 44.30
N GLY A 931 33.99 -35.80 44.06
CA GLY A 931 33.50 -37.12 43.63
C GLY A 931 32.02 -37.24 44.03
N ASP A 932 31.39 -38.33 43.59
CA ASP A 932 30.09 -38.89 43.99
C ASP A 932 28.82 -38.46 43.25
N ASP A 933 28.43 -39.36 42.34
CA ASP A 933 27.09 -39.57 41.80
C ASP A 933 26.07 -39.88 42.91
N ILE A 934 24.94 -39.17 42.92
CA ILE A 934 23.69 -39.65 43.51
C ILE A 934 22.53 -39.34 42.56
N GLN A 935 21.91 -40.40 42.04
CA GLN A 935 20.57 -40.38 41.44
C GLN A 935 19.54 -39.79 42.42
N ILE A 936 18.72 -38.84 41.97
CA ILE A 936 17.49 -38.48 42.68
C ILE A 936 16.30 -38.57 41.71
N ASN A 937 15.51 -39.62 41.96
CA ASN A 937 14.15 -39.81 41.50
C ASN A 937 13.22 -38.70 42.01
N SER A 938 12.15 -38.50 41.23
CA SER A 938 10.92 -37.77 41.51
C SER A 938 10.49 -37.64 42.99
N ASN A 939 10.04 -36.42 43.32
CA ASN A 939 9.08 -36.00 44.35
C ASN A 939 9.63 -35.12 45.49
N ASN A 940 8.86 -34.06 45.76
CA ASN A 940 8.91 -33.07 46.84
C ASN A 940 9.91 -31.90 46.70
N SER A 941 9.44 -30.81 46.09
CA SER A 941 9.60 -29.48 46.69
C SER A 941 8.42 -28.57 46.32
N ASN A 942 7.93 -27.86 47.33
CA ASN A 942 6.63 -27.18 47.43
C ASN A 942 6.37 -26.15 46.31
N PRO A 943 5.24 -26.22 45.57
CA PRO A 943 4.83 -25.20 44.59
C PRO A 943 4.59 -23.82 45.21
N THR A 944 4.40 -23.76 46.54
CA THR A 944 3.95 -22.57 47.27
C THR A 944 5.04 -21.51 47.45
N GLN A 945 6.32 -21.85 47.33
CA GLN A 945 7.43 -20.90 47.52
C GLN A 945 7.93 -20.24 46.22
N ALA A 946 7.78 -20.91 45.07
CA ALA A 946 7.97 -20.27 43.75
C ALA A 946 6.81 -19.30 43.41
N LEU A 947 5.63 -19.54 43.98
CA LEU A 947 4.46 -18.64 43.90
C LEU A 947 4.58 -17.37 44.75
N ALA A 948 5.47 -17.34 45.75
CA ALA A 948 5.67 -16.17 46.60
C ALA A 948 6.62 -15.13 45.95
N ASN A 949 7.70 -15.57 45.31
CA ASN A 949 8.66 -14.67 44.66
C ASN A 949 8.27 -14.27 43.22
N GLY A 950 7.35 -15.02 42.58
CA GLY A 950 6.70 -14.62 41.33
C GLY A 950 5.55 -13.62 41.50
N ARG A 951 5.02 -13.44 42.72
CA ARG A 951 3.92 -12.50 43.02
C ARG A 951 4.36 -11.04 43.12
N GLN A 952 5.66 -10.75 43.21
CA GLN A 952 6.17 -9.38 43.30
C GLN A 952 6.42 -8.72 41.92
N ALA A 953 6.46 -9.49 40.84
CA ALA A 953 6.67 -8.97 39.47
C ALA A 953 5.42 -9.03 38.57
N ILE A 954 4.36 -9.74 38.99
CA ILE A 954 3.14 -9.96 38.21
C ILE A 954 1.97 -9.06 38.70
N GLY A 955 2.21 -8.22 39.72
CA GLY A 955 1.23 -7.26 40.26
C GLY A 955 1.10 -5.93 39.50
N ASN A 956 1.96 -5.66 38.50
CA ASN A 956 2.08 -4.32 37.89
C ASN A 956 1.68 -4.23 36.41
N CYS A 957 1.02 -5.25 35.85
CA CYS A 957 0.57 -5.24 34.45
C CYS A 957 -0.69 -6.09 34.25
N LEU A 958 -1.85 -5.61 34.74
CA LEU A 958 -3.15 -6.14 34.34
C LEU A 958 -4.15 -4.98 34.13
N SER A 959 -4.36 -4.66 32.85
CA SER A 959 -5.70 -4.43 32.28
C SER A 959 -6.00 -5.61 31.36
#